data_AF-A0A2I8EZP7-F1
#
_entry.id   AF-A0A2I8EZP7-F1
#
_cell.length_a   1.000
_cell.length_b   1.000
_cell.length_c   1.000
_cell.angle_alpha   90.00
_cell.angle_beta   90.00
_cell.angle_gamma   90.00
#
_symmetry.space_group_name_H-M   'P 1'
#
loop_
_entity.id
_entity.type
_entity.pdbx_description
1 polymer ?
#
loop_
_entity_poly.entity_id
_entity_poly.type
_entity_poly.pdbx_seq_one_letter_code
_entity_poly.pdbx_strand_id
1 'polypeptide(L)'
;MGDVIRVAGEAVIGAPADQLGATLLAQLRQFVPTPYRIETGIVTDSEGRRTQPLSALICLGGQLVGADVGQAVLPAESVAVAFDVTHTLELNGLAAAYSRVAAAKALTKTAPAPGNQAVEPTLGVIFAVDTTVPLEDLAAELERLNARTPSDHWPDAVVIATKGQIAYVAQFVGDKSITGLLLPPSPGASRKTQFPIYALLLISASWTGTFNLAMHMVLGHLVRWSPRNVPPEYMTVLDDVPRQGITWTGYQYNLAGQLCPVPRECYNDRALPPKSVALFSRGAKEQLGAMCFIPWQDGGVILLRGKLPLEGMLVFLGGVIDNEAFRNIQKVTRDDLQISSVMPIKERQYGMLLRNIQQRGGLDVKENHHQFVVQKFADEGTNSPFMARIFYGQMRMADALGAEREPFLKAHRILMTTLMEIRDAAKDVAKIWKDHTRKIDEGSIVESKNQSIHITENVDRQLGRLVSEFLNGATRSFKDRMQQAARTLSVDIGCLYQKQSKYEQGLADLEKTDSALADYLREARKWGNSLVDTRNNLDHGDWTLQSAAVADVGGRIVVSEPTIHGTPVTAWVNEMTDRILCFVEDVIAHGIQKRLIQGITLAEIPVGQRAPDMPLRFQNTVVGSGFPTWQICYHTSQFDET
;
A
#
# COMPACT_ATOMS: atom_id res chain seq x y z
N MET A 1 -27.19 -5.18 -18.63
CA MET A 1 -27.69 -4.79 -17.29
C MET A 1 -26.90 -3.63 -16.66
N GLY A 2 -25.59 -3.54 -16.87
CA GLY A 2 -24.74 -2.48 -16.31
C GLY A 2 -25.23 -1.04 -16.55
N ASP A 3 -25.60 -0.67 -17.77
CA ASP A 3 -26.07 0.69 -18.08
C ASP A 3 -27.36 1.07 -17.35
N VAL A 4 -28.31 0.13 -17.23
CA VAL A 4 -29.58 0.37 -16.54
C VAL A 4 -29.36 0.63 -15.06
N ILE A 5 -28.46 -0.15 -14.43
CA ILE A 5 -28.06 0.08 -13.03
C ILE A 5 -27.33 1.41 -12.89
N ARG A 6 -26.51 1.80 -13.88
CA ARG A 6 -25.81 3.09 -13.86
C ARG A 6 -26.80 4.27 -13.86
N VAL A 7 -27.80 4.24 -14.74
CA VAL A 7 -28.88 5.24 -14.79
C VAL A 7 -29.66 5.28 -13.48
N ALA A 8 -29.95 4.12 -12.88
CA ALA A 8 -30.57 4.07 -11.56
C ALA A 8 -29.68 4.70 -10.47
N GLY A 9 -28.36 4.48 -10.54
CA GLY A 9 -27.38 5.13 -9.67
C GLY A 9 -27.39 6.65 -9.81
N GLU A 10 -27.45 7.17 -11.04
CA GLU A 10 -27.58 8.62 -11.31
C GLU A 10 -28.85 9.21 -10.71
N ALA A 11 -29.97 8.48 -10.79
CA ALA A 11 -31.22 8.89 -10.15
C ALA A 11 -31.11 8.95 -8.61
N VAL A 12 -30.39 8.01 -7.99
CA VAL A 12 -30.11 8.04 -6.54
C VAL A 12 -29.20 9.21 -6.18
N ILE A 13 -28.16 9.48 -6.98
CA ILE A 13 -27.24 10.61 -6.77
C ILE A 13 -27.98 11.96 -6.87
N GLY A 14 -28.91 12.10 -7.80
CA GLY A 14 -29.70 13.31 -7.99
C GLY A 14 -30.84 13.50 -6.97
N ALA A 15 -31.07 12.55 -6.07
CA ALA A 15 -32.18 12.61 -5.14
C ALA A 15 -31.93 13.61 -4.00
N PRO A 16 -32.90 14.50 -3.68
CA PRO A 16 -32.85 15.33 -2.48
C PRO A 16 -32.70 14.49 -1.20
N ALA A 17 -32.06 15.06 -0.16
CA ALA A 17 -31.75 14.34 1.08
C ALA A 17 -32.98 13.71 1.76
N ASP A 18 -34.15 14.37 1.72
CA ASP A 18 -35.42 13.90 2.28
C ASP A 18 -36.10 12.80 1.42
N GLN A 19 -35.71 12.68 0.15
CA GLN A 19 -36.26 11.69 -0.80
C GLN A 19 -35.29 10.54 -1.09
N LEU A 20 -34.02 10.66 -0.68
CA LEU A 20 -32.97 9.71 -0.99
C LEU A 20 -33.35 8.26 -0.66
N GLY A 21 -33.90 8.03 0.54
CA GLY A 21 -34.35 6.69 0.95
C GLY A 21 -35.43 6.15 0.00
N ALA A 22 -36.48 6.94 -0.26
CA ALA A 22 -37.57 6.54 -1.15
C ALA A 22 -37.07 6.26 -2.58
N THR A 23 -36.18 7.09 -3.12
CA THR A 23 -35.58 6.91 -4.44
C THR A 23 -34.73 5.65 -4.49
N LEU A 24 -33.86 5.41 -3.49
CA LEU A 24 -33.06 4.20 -3.42
C LEU A 24 -33.96 2.94 -3.39
N LEU A 25 -35.02 2.93 -2.57
CA LEU A 25 -35.97 1.82 -2.55
C LEU A 25 -36.61 1.58 -3.93
N ALA A 26 -37.04 2.64 -4.60
CA ALA A 26 -37.64 2.54 -5.92
C ALA A 26 -36.66 1.97 -6.96
N GLN A 27 -35.39 2.36 -6.90
CA GLN A 27 -34.35 1.84 -7.80
C GLN A 27 -34.01 0.38 -7.49
N LEU A 28 -33.82 0.02 -6.21
CA LEU A 28 -33.52 -1.37 -5.83
C LEU A 28 -34.61 -2.35 -6.27
N ARG A 29 -35.89 -1.93 -6.19
CA ARG A 29 -37.05 -2.77 -6.60
C ARG A 29 -37.02 -3.16 -8.08
N GLN A 30 -36.30 -2.44 -8.93
CA GLN A 30 -36.17 -2.78 -10.35
C GLN A 30 -35.23 -3.97 -10.59
N PHE A 31 -34.29 -4.22 -9.67
CA PHE A 31 -33.21 -5.20 -9.88
C PHE A 31 -33.25 -6.38 -8.92
N VAL A 32 -33.89 -6.21 -7.76
CA VAL A 32 -34.04 -7.28 -6.77
C VAL A 32 -35.08 -8.30 -7.26
N PRO A 33 -34.70 -9.56 -7.51
CA PRO A 33 -35.60 -10.53 -8.13
C PRO A 33 -36.62 -11.08 -7.11
N THR A 34 -37.77 -11.57 -7.60
CA THR A 34 -38.66 -12.43 -6.81
C THR A 34 -37.89 -13.68 -6.34
N PRO A 35 -38.04 -14.16 -5.09
CA PRO A 35 -39.08 -13.82 -4.10
C PRO A 35 -38.68 -12.77 -3.06
N TYR A 36 -37.66 -11.94 -3.33
CA TYR A 36 -37.25 -10.90 -2.40
C TYR A 36 -38.21 -9.71 -2.42
N ARG A 37 -38.39 -9.07 -1.26
CA ARG A 37 -39.09 -7.79 -1.09
C ARG A 37 -38.16 -6.73 -0.54
N ILE A 38 -38.54 -5.46 -0.72
CA ILE A 38 -37.79 -4.32 -0.20
C ILE A 38 -38.67 -3.49 0.72
N GLU A 39 -38.24 -3.38 1.97
CA GLU A 39 -38.96 -2.75 3.06
C GLU A 39 -38.11 -1.70 3.79
N THR A 40 -38.75 -0.92 4.65
CA THR A 40 -38.10 -0.09 5.67
C THR A 40 -38.65 -0.52 7.02
N GLY A 41 -37.83 -0.55 8.07
CA GLY A 41 -38.33 -1.03 9.36
C GLY A 41 -37.27 -1.40 10.38
N ILE A 42 -37.74 -2.08 11.43
CA ILE A 42 -36.93 -2.63 12.51
C ILE A 42 -36.78 -4.13 12.28
N VAL A 43 -35.59 -4.66 12.56
CA VAL A 43 -35.35 -6.10 12.55
C VAL A 43 -35.34 -6.61 13.99
N THR A 44 -35.99 -7.76 14.24
CA THR A 44 -36.00 -8.44 15.53
C THR A 44 -35.53 -9.87 15.39
N ASP A 45 -34.78 -10.38 16.36
CA ASP A 45 -34.47 -11.81 16.43
C ASP A 45 -35.39 -12.57 17.39
N SER A 46 -35.19 -13.89 17.45
CA SER A 46 -35.90 -14.80 18.35
C SER A 46 -35.61 -14.58 19.84
N GLU A 47 -34.55 -13.84 20.18
CA GLU A 47 -34.18 -13.46 21.54
C GLU A 47 -34.83 -12.11 21.96
N GLY A 48 -35.59 -11.48 21.06
CA GLY A 48 -36.26 -10.20 21.29
C GLY A 48 -35.34 -8.97 21.16
N ARG A 49 -34.11 -9.14 20.68
CA ARG A 49 -33.22 -8.01 20.37
C ARG A 49 -33.73 -7.32 19.11
N ARG A 50 -33.63 -5.99 19.10
CA ARG A 50 -34.18 -5.14 18.03
C ARG A 50 -33.15 -4.14 17.53
N THR A 51 -33.17 -3.86 16.22
CA THR A 51 -32.40 -2.78 15.63
C THR A 51 -33.10 -1.43 15.82
N GLN A 52 -32.38 -0.35 15.53
CA GLN A 52 -33.00 0.91 15.13
C GLN A 52 -33.67 0.76 13.74
N PRO A 53 -34.58 1.68 13.36
CA PRO A 53 -35.08 1.76 11.99
C PRO A 53 -33.93 1.77 10.97
N LEU A 54 -34.02 0.92 9.97
CA LEU A 54 -33.09 0.87 8.83
C LEU A 54 -33.76 1.44 7.57
N SER A 55 -32.93 2.09 6.76
CA SER A 55 -33.40 2.88 5.62
C SER A 55 -33.88 2.01 4.47
N ALA A 56 -33.25 0.86 4.24
CA ALA A 56 -33.76 -0.16 3.31
C ALA A 56 -33.36 -1.57 3.76
N LEU A 57 -34.26 -2.52 3.59
CA LEU A 57 -34.09 -3.92 3.95
C LEU A 57 -34.51 -4.79 2.76
N ILE A 58 -33.65 -5.74 2.36
CA ILE A 58 -34.02 -6.76 1.36
C ILE A 58 -34.32 -8.05 2.11
N CYS A 59 -35.55 -8.55 1.96
CA CYS A 59 -36.03 -9.70 2.73
C CYS A 59 -36.51 -10.85 1.85
N LEU A 60 -36.25 -12.09 2.27
CA LEU A 60 -36.73 -13.33 1.67
C LEU A 60 -38.04 -13.80 2.34
N GLY A 61 -39.18 -13.72 1.65
CA GLY A 61 -40.46 -14.33 2.08
C GLY A 61 -41.10 -13.84 3.41
N GLY A 62 -42.35 -14.23 3.67
CA GLY A 62 -43.10 -14.03 4.94
C GLY A 62 -44.11 -12.87 4.98
N GLN A 63 -45.19 -12.98 5.78
CA GLN A 63 -46.12 -11.87 6.11
C GLN A 63 -45.51 -10.96 7.20
N LEU A 64 -45.82 -9.66 7.15
CA LEU A 64 -45.39 -8.66 8.15
C LEU A 64 -45.87 -9.09 9.55
N VAL A 65 -44.96 -9.13 10.53
CA VAL A 65 -45.30 -9.44 11.92
C VAL A 65 -45.68 -8.13 12.62
N GLY A 66 -46.99 -7.89 12.78
CA GLY A 66 -47.52 -6.71 13.48
C GLY A 66 -47.42 -5.44 12.65
N ALA A 67 -48.46 -5.15 11.86
CA ALA A 67 -48.64 -3.85 11.23
C ALA A 67 -49.39 -2.92 12.19
N ASP A 68 -48.71 -2.46 13.26
CA ASP A 68 -49.17 -1.26 13.95
C ASP A 68 -48.60 -0.02 13.26
N VAL A 69 -49.41 1.03 13.25
CA VAL A 69 -49.32 2.22 12.40
C VAL A 69 -47.88 2.77 12.28
N GLY A 70 -47.25 2.54 11.13
CA GLY A 70 -46.12 3.33 10.63
C GLY A 70 -44.75 2.67 10.51
N GLN A 71 -44.52 1.45 11.05
CA GLN A 71 -43.19 0.83 10.99
C GLN A 71 -43.23 -0.70 10.93
N ALA A 72 -42.69 -1.29 9.86
CA ALA A 72 -42.62 -2.74 9.73
C ALA A 72 -41.61 -3.35 10.72
N VAL A 73 -42.01 -4.43 11.41
CA VAL A 73 -41.10 -5.27 12.19
C VAL A 73 -40.85 -6.57 11.45
N LEU A 74 -39.58 -6.85 11.15
CA LEU A 74 -39.15 -7.97 10.31
C LEU A 74 -38.31 -8.96 11.12
N PRO A 75 -38.52 -10.28 10.97
CA PRO A 75 -37.67 -11.27 11.62
C PRO A 75 -36.27 -11.31 10.98
N ALA A 76 -35.23 -11.43 11.80
CA ALA A 76 -33.83 -11.48 11.38
C ALA A 76 -33.56 -12.57 10.33
N GLU A 77 -34.26 -13.69 10.43
CA GLU A 77 -34.19 -14.82 9.51
C GLU A 77 -34.61 -14.45 8.08
N SER A 78 -35.48 -13.45 7.92
CA SER A 78 -35.93 -13.00 6.60
C SER A 78 -34.99 -11.98 5.97
N VAL A 79 -34.12 -11.32 6.74
CA VAL A 79 -33.31 -10.19 6.24
C VAL A 79 -32.01 -10.69 5.61
N ALA A 80 -31.87 -10.46 4.30
CA ALA A 80 -30.67 -10.75 3.54
C ALA A 80 -29.72 -9.54 3.49
N VAL A 81 -30.26 -8.34 3.30
CA VAL A 81 -29.45 -7.11 3.20
C VAL A 81 -30.05 -5.99 4.05
N ALA A 82 -29.19 -5.27 4.76
CA ALA A 82 -29.53 -4.08 5.53
C ALA A 82 -28.73 -2.88 5.02
N PHE A 83 -29.43 -1.80 4.67
CA PHE A 83 -28.86 -0.53 4.28
C PHE A 83 -29.09 0.52 5.37
N ASP A 84 -28.01 1.20 5.74
CA ASP A 84 -28.07 2.50 6.39
C ASP A 84 -27.79 3.58 5.34
N VAL A 85 -28.68 4.56 5.21
CA VAL A 85 -28.63 5.54 4.12
C VAL A 85 -28.54 6.94 4.70
N THR A 86 -27.57 7.71 4.23
CA THR A 86 -27.46 9.15 4.51
C THR A 86 -27.17 9.90 3.21
N HIS A 87 -27.44 11.21 3.17
CA HIS A 87 -27.07 11.99 1.98
C HIS A 87 -25.57 12.26 1.94
N THR A 88 -25.02 12.83 3.02
CA THR A 88 -23.60 13.15 3.13
C THR A 88 -23.00 12.45 4.35
N LEU A 89 -21.88 11.76 4.15
CA LEU A 89 -21.18 11.04 5.20
C LEU A 89 -20.01 11.86 5.75
N GLU A 90 -19.84 11.79 7.07
CA GLU A 90 -18.68 12.31 7.81
C GLU A 90 -18.25 11.25 8.83
N LEU A 91 -17.15 11.45 9.55
CA LEU A 91 -16.61 10.44 10.48
C LEU A 91 -17.61 10.02 11.57
N ASN A 92 -18.29 10.99 12.19
CA ASN A 92 -19.32 10.70 13.21
C ASN A 92 -20.54 9.99 12.60
N GLY A 93 -20.94 10.40 11.40
CA GLY A 93 -21.99 9.75 10.63
C GLY A 93 -21.67 8.30 10.31
N LEU A 94 -20.41 8.02 9.92
CA LEU A 94 -19.90 6.67 9.68
C LEU A 94 -19.97 5.83 10.96
N ALA A 95 -19.52 6.34 12.10
CA ALA A 95 -19.58 5.59 13.36
C ALA A 95 -21.02 5.26 13.78
N ALA A 96 -21.97 6.17 13.55
CA ALA A 96 -23.39 5.94 13.83
C ALA A 96 -24.00 4.90 12.88
N ALA A 97 -23.74 5.02 11.58
CA ALA A 97 -24.18 4.08 10.56
C ALA A 97 -23.60 2.67 10.79
N TYR A 98 -22.31 2.60 11.12
CA TYR A 98 -21.60 1.38 11.50
C TYR A 98 -22.30 0.69 12.66
N SER A 99 -22.64 1.44 13.72
CA SER A 99 -23.32 0.88 14.90
C SER A 99 -24.69 0.30 14.55
N ARG A 100 -25.47 0.96 13.68
CA ARG A 100 -26.78 0.47 13.23
C ARG A 100 -26.67 -0.80 12.38
N VAL A 101 -25.73 -0.83 11.44
CA VAL A 101 -25.46 -2.01 10.60
C VAL A 101 -24.94 -3.17 11.47
N ALA A 102 -24.01 -2.91 12.38
CA ALA A 102 -23.48 -3.90 13.30
C ALA A 102 -24.58 -4.51 14.18
N ALA A 103 -25.51 -3.69 14.68
CA ALA A 103 -26.66 -4.18 15.43
C ALA A 103 -27.55 -5.12 14.60
N ALA A 104 -27.76 -4.83 13.32
CA ALA A 104 -28.51 -5.70 12.41
C ALA A 104 -27.80 -7.03 12.14
N LYS A 105 -26.47 -7.01 12.00
CA LYS A 105 -25.65 -8.22 11.79
C LYS A 105 -25.50 -9.06 13.07
N ALA A 106 -25.57 -8.44 14.25
CA ALA A 106 -25.47 -9.10 15.55
C ALA A 106 -26.74 -9.88 15.97
N LEU A 107 -27.85 -9.72 15.25
CA LEU A 107 -29.08 -10.45 15.50
C LEU A 107 -28.91 -11.95 15.23
N THR A 108 -29.37 -12.78 16.16
CA THR A 108 -29.30 -14.24 16.04
C THR A 108 -30.30 -14.69 14.98
N LYS A 109 -29.84 -15.47 14.00
CA LYS A 109 -30.73 -16.19 13.08
C LYS A 109 -30.83 -17.64 13.55
N THR A 110 -32.05 -18.16 13.66
CA THR A 110 -32.22 -19.59 14.00
C THR A 110 -31.61 -20.48 12.92
N ALA A 111 -30.82 -21.49 13.33
CA ALA A 111 -30.28 -22.47 12.41
C ALA A 111 -31.41 -23.24 11.70
N PRO A 112 -31.34 -23.44 10.38
CA PRO A 112 -32.34 -24.21 9.68
C PRO A 112 -32.31 -25.67 10.12
N ALA A 113 -33.44 -26.38 9.94
CA ALA A 113 -33.57 -27.78 10.27
C ALA A 113 -32.46 -28.64 9.61
N PRO A 114 -32.07 -29.79 10.21
CA PRO A 114 -31.01 -30.64 9.68
C PRO A 114 -31.26 -31.01 8.21
N GLY A 115 -30.35 -30.60 7.32
CA GLY A 115 -30.44 -30.85 5.86
C GLY A 115 -30.72 -29.62 4.99
N ASN A 116 -31.03 -28.46 5.57
CA ASN A 116 -31.17 -27.19 4.84
C ASN A 116 -29.88 -26.33 4.87
N GLN A 117 -29.78 -25.39 3.91
CA GLN A 117 -28.63 -24.51 3.63
C GLN A 117 -28.04 -23.84 4.88
N ALA A 118 -26.75 -23.47 4.84
CA ALA A 118 -26.11 -22.72 5.92
C ALA A 118 -26.91 -21.45 6.28
N VAL A 119 -26.85 -21.01 7.53
CA VAL A 119 -27.36 -19.69 7.94
C VAL A 119 -26.60 -18.63 7.15
N GLU A 120 -27.25 -18.02 6.18
CA GLU A 120 -26.64 -16.97 5.37
C GLU A 120 -26.59 -15.64 6.15
N PRO A 121 -25.46 -14.91 6.08
CA PRO A 121 -25.30 -13.69 6.83
C PRO A 121 -26.22 -12.57 6.35
N THR A 122 -26.48 -11.60 7.21
CA THR A 122 -27.02 -10.30 6.76
C THR A 122 -25.88 -9.50 6.16
N LEU A 123 -26.00 -9.12 4.88
CA LEU A 123 -25.12 -8.15 4.24
C LEU A 123 -25.45 -6.75 4.77
N GLY A 124 -24.46 -6.06 5.32
CA GLY A 124 -24.57 -4.69 5.82
C GLY A 124 -23.93 -3.69 4.88
N VAL A 125 -24.70 -2.70 4.42
CA VAL A 125 -24.21 -1.64 3.52
C VAL A 125 -24.47 -0.28 4.16
N ILE A 126 -23.41 0.52 4.29
CA ILE A 126 -23.54 1.95 4.58
C ILE A 126 -23.51 2.67 3.25
N PHE A 127 -24.57 3.39 2.92
CA PHE A 127 -24.72 4.09 1.65
C PHE A 127 -24.84 5.59 1.89
N ALA A 128 -24.03 6.36 1.17
CA ALA A 128 -24.17 7.80 1.08
C ALA A 128 -24.08 8.29 -0.36
N VAL A 129 -24.68 9.44 -0.64
CA VAL A 129 -24.50 10.10 -1.95
C VAL A 129 -23.09 10.68 -2.03
N ASP A 130 -22.68 11.41 -0.99
CA ASP A 130 -21.39 12.11 -0.94
C ASP A 130 -20.73 12.01 0.47
N THR A 131 -19.53 12.57 0.62
CA THR A 131 -18.77 12.66 1.88
C THR A 131 -18.00 13.97 1.98
N THR A 132 -17.88 14.52 3.19
CA THR A 132 -17.09 15.73 3.48
C THR A 132 -15.60 15.46 3.72
N VAL A 133 -15.21 14.19 3.88
CA VAL A 133 -13.83 13.76 4.13
C VAL A 133 -13.34 12.79 3.04
N PRO A 134 -12.02 12.70 2.80
CA PRO A 134 -11.41 11.69 1.94
C PRO A 134 -11.88 10.25 2.24
N LEU A 135 -11.93 9.38 1.22
CA LEU A 135 -12.23 7.96 1.42
C LEU A 135 -11.21 7.26 2.32
N GLU A 136 -9.96 7.70 2.32
CA GLU A 136 -8.90 7.20 3.20
C GLU A 136 -9.20 7.51 4.69
N ASP A 137 -9.76 8.68 5.00
CA ASP A 137 -10.16 9.02 6.37
C ASP A 137 -11.34 8.15 6.83
N LEU A 138 -12.30 7.87 5.94
CA LEU A 138 -13.37 6.90 6.21
C LEU A 138 -12.82 5.48 6.41
N ALA A 139 -11.80 5.07 5.64
CA ALA A 139 -11.17 3.76 5.77
C ALA A 139 -10.40 3.63 7.09
N ALA A 140 -9.67 4.68 7.50
CA ALA A 140 -8.99 4.75 8.79
C ALA A 140 -9.99 4.66 9.96
N GLU A 141 -11.12 5.37 9.86
CA GLU A 141 -12.17 5.29 10.87
C GLU A 141 -12.85 3.91 10.89
N LEU A 142 -13.07 3.30 9.73
CA LEU A 142 -13.60 1.94 9.63
C LEU A 142 -12.64 0.92 10.28
N GLU A 143 -11.33 1.04 10.05
CA GLU A 143 -10.31 0.23 10.72
C GLU A 143 -10.34 0.41 12.25
N ARG A 144 -10.49 1.65 12.73
CA ARG A 144 -10.62 1.97 14.16
C ARG A 144 -11.87 1.33 14.78
N LEU A 145 -12.98 1.32 14.06
CA LEU A 145 -14.26 0.72 14.49
C LEU A 145 -14.18 -0.82 14.46
N ASN A 146 -13.58 -1.40 13.43
CA ASN A 146 -13.32 -2.83 13.29
C ASN A 146 -12.50 -3.38 14.46
N ALA A 147 -11.48 -2.66 14.90
CA ALA A 147 -10.61 -3.07 16.01
C ALA A 147 -11.36 -3.27 17.35
N ARG A 148 -12.60 -2.78 17.48
CA ARG A 148 -13.40 -2.85 18.72
C ARG A 148 -14.69 -3.66 18.54
N THR A 149 -14.92 -4.20 17.36
CA THR A 149 -16.17 -4.87 17.00
C THR A 149 -15.85 -6.28 16.50
N PRO A 150 -16.59 -7.31 16.94
CA PRO A 150 -16.49 -8.66 16.36
C PRO A 150 -16.63 -8.63 14.84
N SER A 151 -15.80 -9.42 14.14
CA SER A 151 -15.67 -9.34 12.69
C SER A 151 -16.91 -9.76 11.90
N ASP A 152 -17.77 -10.57 12.52
CA ASP A 152 -19.07 -10.98 12.02
C ASP A 152 -20.13 -9.86 12.08
N HIS A 153 -19.84 -8.75 12.76
CA HIS A 153 -20.72 -7.58 12.82
C HIS A 153 -20.24 -6.42 11.94
N TRP A 154 -19.09 -6.52 11.28
CA TRP A 154 -18.58 -5.43 10.45
C TRP A 154 -19.52 -5.16 9.26
N PRO A 155 -19.78 -3.91 8.88
CA PRO A 155 -20.37 -3.59 7.58
C PRO A 155 -19.55 -4.23 6.46
N ASP A 156 -20.20 -4.67 5.38
CA ASP A 156 -19.55 -5.32 4.25
C ASP A 156 -19.06 -4.32 3.20
N ALA A 157 -19.72 -3.16 3.10
CA ALA A 157 -19.24 -2.03 2.31
C ALA A 157 -19.70 -0.67 2.86
N VAL A 158 -18.86 0.34 2.64
CA VAL A 158 -19.20 1.76 2.71
C VAL A 158 -19.19 2.29 1.28
N VAL A 159 -20.34 2.78 0.81
CA VAL A 159 -20.58 3.19 -0.57
C VAL A 159 -20.84 4.69 -0.59
N ILE A 160 -20.01 5.45 -1.32
CA ILE A 160 -20.20 6.87 -1.58
C ILE A 160 -20.49 7.04 -3.07
N ALA A 161 -21.76 7.18 -3.42
CA ALA A 161 -22.25 7.04 -4.80
C ALA A 161 -21.53 7.92 -5.83
N THR A 162 -21.12 9.13 -5.45
CA THR A 162 -20.39 10.06 -6.34
C THR A 162 -18.89 9.78 -6.47
N LYS A 163 -18.32 8.95 -5.59
CA LYS A 163 -16.86 8.82 -5.41
C LYS A 163 -16.35 7.40 -5.60
N GLY A 164 -16.88 6.46 -4.83
CA GLY A 164 -16.33 5.11 -4.76
C GLY A 164 -16.85 4.31 -3.57
N GLN A 165 -16.20 3.19 -3.29
CA GLN A 165 -16.55 2.34 -2.16
C GLN A 165 -15.32 1.86 -1.39
N ILE A 166 -15.55 1.51 -0.13
CA ILE A 166 -14.62 0.82 0.76
C ILE A 166 -15.24 -0.53 1.08
N ALA A 167 -14.59 -1.63 0.69
CA ALA A 167 -15.13 -2.98 0.85
C ALA A 167 -14.03 -4.00 1.11
N TYR A 168 -14.41 -5.20 1.56
CA TYR A 168 -13.48 -6.29 1.82
C TYR A 168 -13.37 -7.19 0.60
N VAL A 169 -12.14 -7.49 0.21
CA VAL A 169 -11.83 -8.43 -0.86
C VAL A 169 -10.92 -9.55 -0.34
N ALA A 170 -11.04 -10.74 -0.90
CA ALA A 170 -10.24 -11.88 -0.46
C ALA A 170 -8.97 -12.05 -1.31
N GLN A 171 -7.85 -12.40 -0.71
CA GLN A 171 -6.67 -12.90 -1.42
C GLN A 171 -6.20 -14.19 -0.75
N PHE A 172 -6.14 -15.28 -1.50
CA PHE A 172 -5.56 -16.52 -0.97
C PHE A 172 -4.05 -16.37 -0.82
N VAL A 173 -3.51 -17.02 0.20
CA VAL A 173 -2.06 -17.07 0.41
C VAL A 173 -1.38 -17.70 -0.81
N GLY A 174 -0.42 -16.98 -1.41
CA GLY A 174 0.31 -17.41 -2.60
C GLY A 174 -0.34 -17.04 -3.94
N ASP A 175 -1.55 -16.48 -3.93
CA ASP A 175 -2.18 -15.95 -5.14
C ASP A 175 -1.58 -14.59 -5.51
N LYS A 176 -1.36 -14.39 -6.82
CA LYS A 176 -0.91 -13.11 -7.38
C LYS A 176 -2.04 -12.10 -7.58
N SER A 177 -3.29 -12.50 -7.37
CA SER A 177 -4.47 -11.69 -7.66
C SER A 177 -5.45 -11.68 -6.49
N ILE A 178 -6.15 -10.56 -6.36
CA ILE A 178 -7.28 -10.43 -5.45
C ILE A 178 -8.45 -11.23 -6.01
N THR A 179 -9.02 -12.09 -5.17
CA THR A 179 -10.10 -13.03 -5.46
C THR A 179 -11.42 -12.53 -4.88
N GLY A 180 -12.14 -11.69 -5.64
CA GLY A 180 -13.54 -11.34 -5.38
C GLY A 180 -13.86 -10.67 -4.03
N LEU A 181 -15.14 -10.34 -3.84
CA LEU A 181 -15.65 -9.73 -2.61
C LEU A 181 -15.71 -10.77 -1.47
N LEU A 182 -15.20 -10.38 -0.30
CA LEU A 182 -15.32 -11.16 0.91
C LEU A 182 -16.48 -10.63 1.75
N LEU A 183 -17.41 -11.51 2.09
CA LEU A 183 -18.44 -11.21 3.09
C LEU A 183 -17.99 -11.88 4.40
N PRO A 184 -17.70 -11.11 5.47
CA PRO A 184 -17.47 -11.66 6.79
C PRO A 184 -18.64 -12.60 7.20
N PRO A 185 -18.34 -13.71 7.90
CA PRO A 185 -19.36 -14.67 8.30
C PRO A 185 -20.37 -14.04 9.25
N SER A 186 -21.58 -14.62 9.38
CA SER A 186 -22.53 -14.19 10.41
C SER A 186 -22.29 -14.87 11.76
N PRO A 187 -22.79 -14.28 12.86
CA PRO A 187 -22.83 -14.95 14.15
C PRO A 187 -23.51 -16.32 14.03
N GLY A 188 -22.88 -17.36 14.58
CA GLY A 188 -23.41 -18.73 14.54
C GLY A 188 -23.15 -19.50 13.24
N ALA A 189 -22.55 -18.88 12.21
CA ALA A 189 -22.02 -19.61 11.06
C ALA A 189 -20.80 -20.43 11.50
N SER A 190 -21.02 -21.67 11.96
CA SER A 190 -19.96 -22.57 12.42
C SER A 190 -18.98 -22.89 11.28
N ARG A 191 -17.90 -22.12 11.15
CA ARG A 191 -16.74 -22.52 10.36
C ARG A 191 -15.80 -23.33 11.24
N LYS A 192 -15.98 -24.66 11.23
CA LYS A 192 -15.02 -25.61 11.83
C LYS A 192 -13.62 -25.49 11.21
N THR A 193 -13.54 -24.91 10.02
CA THR A 193 -12.32 -24.75 9.24
C THR A 193 -12.19 -23.32 8.75
N GLN A 194 -11.03 -22.69 9.00
CA GLN A 194 -10.69 -21.37 8.49
C GLN A 194 -9.75 -21.52 7.29
N PHE A 195 -10.12 -20.94 6.16
CA PHE A 195 -9.24 -20.88 5.01
C PHE A 195 -8.24 -19.72 5.14
N PRO A 196 -6.99 -19.89 4.72
CA PRO A 196 -5.97 -18.86 4.82
C PRO A 196 -6.16 -17.83 3.72
N ILE A 197 -7.03 -16.89 4.01
CA ILE A 197 -7.39 -15.77 3.15
C ILE A 197 -6.98 -14.49 3.86
N TYR A 198 -6.30 -13.61 3.15
CA TYR A 198 -6.16 -12.21 3.54
C TYR A 198 -7.43 -11.47 3.12
N ALA A 199 -8.14 -10.93 4.10
CA ALA A 199 -9.26 -10.02 3.90
C ALA A 199 -8.69 -8.60 3.78
N LEU A 200 -8.60 -8.09 2.56
CA LEU A 200 -8.04 -6.76 2.28
C LEU A 200 -9.16 -5.73 2.31
N LEU A 201 -8.98 -4.67 3.09
CA LEU A 201 -9.83 -3.49 3.03
C LEU A 201 -9.40 -2.66 1.83
N LEU A 202 -10.24 -2.59 0.81
CA LEU A 202 -9.94 -1.97 -0.47
C LEU A 202 -10.76 -0.69 -0.66
N ILE A 203 -10.08 0.40 -1.00
CA ILE A 203 -10.68 1.65 -1.44
C ILE A 203 -10.70 1.66 -2.98
N SER A 204 -11.89 1.73 -3.58
CA SER A 204 -12.06 1.73 -5.04
C SER A 204 -12.75 3.00 -5.50
N ALA A 205 -12.06 3.81 -6.31
CA ALA A 205 -12.68 4.91 -7.05
C ALA A 205 -13.33 4.38 -8.32
N SER A 206 -14.65 4.46 -8.36
CA SER A 206 -15.45 3.97 -9.49
C SER A 206 -16.45 4.99 -10.00
N TRP A 207 -16.57 6.17 -9.37
CA TRP A 207 -17.38 7.29 -9.84
C TRP A 207 -18.81 6.84 -10.17
N THR A 208 -19.27 7.03 -11.41
CA THR A 208 -20.59 6.61 -11.90
C THR A 208 -20.81 5.09 -11.83
N GLY A 209 -19.74 4.29 -11.77
CA GLY A 209 -19.79 2.84 -11.57
C GLY A 209 -19.93 2.39 -10.11
N THR A 210 -19.94 3.32 -9.15
CA THR A 210 -20.00 2.96 -7.71
C THR A 210 -21.29 2.22 -7.36
N PHE A 211 -22.43 2.67 -7.87
CA PHE A 211 -23.70 1.99 -7.64
C PHE A 211 -23.72 0.59 -8.26
N ASN A 212 -23.08 0.41 -9.42
CA ASN A 212 -22.90 -0.91 -10.03
C ASN A 212 -22.10 -1.87 -9.15
N LEU A 213 -20.99 -1.42 -8.54
CA LEU A 213 -20.22 -2.26 -7.61
C LEU A 213 -21.06 -2.69 -6.41
N ALA A 214 -21.80 -1.76 -5.81
CA ALA A 214 -22.68 -2.04 -4.69
C ALA A 214 -23.77 -3.05 -5.08
N MET A 215 -24.40 -2.87 -6.25
CA MET A 215 -25.42 -3.78 -6.77
C MET A 215 -24.85 -5.16 -7.12
N HIS A 216 -23.64 -5.25 -7.66
CA HIS A 216 -22.99 -6.53 -7.91
C HIS A 216 -22.79 -7.32 -6.60
N MET A 217 -22.36 -6.65 -5.53
CA MET A 217 -22.24 -7.26 -4.21
C MET A 217 -23.59 -7.74 -3.67
N VAL A 218 -24.61 -6.87 -3.74
CA VAL A 218 -25.98 -7.16 -3.27
C VAL A 218 -26.56 -8.35 -4.02
N LEU A 219 -26.56 -8.31 -5.35
CA LEU A 219 -27.10 -9.39 -6.19
C LEU A 219 -26.32 -10.69 -5.98
N GLY A 220 -24.98 -10.61 -5.92
CA GLY A 220 -24.09 -11.74 -5.61
C GLY A 220 -24.40 -12.39 -4.26
N HIS A 221 -24.80 -11.60 -3.26
CA HIS A 221 -25.23 -12.09 -1.96
C HIS A 221 -26.61 -12.76 -2.02
N LEU A 222 -27.58 -12.13 -2.72
CA LEU A 222 -28.92 -12.70 -2.90
C LEU A 222 -28.89 -14.04 -3.66
N VAL A 223 -27.90 -14.28 -4.51
CA VAL A 223 -27.70 -15.60 -5.15
C VAL A 223 -27.52 -16.72 -4.11
N ARG A 224 -26.82 -16.45 -3.01
CA ARG A 224 -26.53 -17.48 -1.99
C ARG A 224 -27.77 -17.88 -1.23
N TRP A 225 -28.62 -16.89 -0.91
CA TRP A 225 -29.91 -17.07 -0.26
C TRP A 225 -30.96 -17.79 -1.13
N SER A 226 -30.92 -17.59 -2.45
CA SER A 226 -31.87 -18.23 -3.37
C SER A 226 -31.28 -18.48 -4.76
N PRO A 227 -30.46 -19.55 -4.92
CA PRO A 227 -29.67 -19.78 -6.13
C PRO A 227 -30.50 -19.94 -7.42
N ARG A 228 -31.77 -20.33 -7.30
CA ARG A 228 -32.65 -20.60 -8.45
C ARG A 228 -33.26 -19.33 -9.07
N ASN A 229 -33.12 -18.17 -8.43
CA ASN A 229 -33.90 -16.97 -8.74
C ASN A 229 -33.06 -15.80 -9.27
N VAL A 230 -31.86 -16.09 -9.81
CA VAL A 230 -30.91 -15.04 -10.21
C VAL A 230 -30.87 -14.90 -11.72
N PRO A 231 -30.91 -13.65 -12.25
CA PRO A 231 -30.73 -13.42 -13.68
C PRO A 231 -29.34 -13.89 -14.12
N PRO A 232 -29.22 -14.70 -15.19
CA PRO A 232 -27.92 -15.18 -15.70
C PRO A 232 -26.96 -14.05 -16.13
N GLU A 233 -27.48 -12.83 -16.32
CA GLU A 233 -26.74 -11.65 -16.77
C GLU A 233 -26.10 -10.83 -15.64
N TYR A 234 -26.18 -11.23 -14.36
CA TYR A 234 -25.67 -10.40 -13.24
C TYR A 234 -24.16 -10.13 -13.26
N MET A 235 -23.39 -10.92 -14.00
CA MET A 235 -21.96 -10.65 -14.21
C MET A 235 -21.70 -9.41 -15.08
N THR A 236 -22.65 -9.03 -15.94
CA THR A 236 -22.58 -7.83 -16.82
C THR A 236 -22.79 -6.51 -16.06
N VAL A 237 -23.09 -6.56 -14.76
CA VAL A 237 -23.24 -5.36 -13.93
C VAL A 237 -21.94 -4.57 -13.83
N LEU A 238 -20.82 -5.28 -13.89
CA LEU A 238 -19.47 -4.72 -13.77
C LEU A 238 -18.83 -4.36 -15.11
N ASP A 239 -19.60 -4.39 -16.20
CA ASP A 239 -19.10 -3.97 -17.50
C ASP A 239 -18.78 -2.46 -17.45
N ASP A 240 -17.59 -2.12 -17.93
CA ASP A 240 -17.01 -0.76 -17.90
C ASP A 240 -16.83 -0.12 -16.50
N VAL A 241 -16.95 -0.92 -15.43
CA VAL A 241 -16.69 -0.46 -14.06
C VAL A 241 -15.20 -0.65 -13.73
N PRO A 242 -14.47 0.42 -13.35
CA PRO A 242 -13.09 0.30 -12.89
C PRO A 242 -12.98 -0.66 -11.70
N ARG A 243 -12.08 -1.65 -11.81
CA ARG A 243 -11.85 -2.69 -10.78
C ARG A 243 -10.62 -2.44 -9.91
N GLN A 244 -10.07 -1.26 -10.01
CA GLN A 244 -8.82 -0.88 -9.38
C GLN A 244 -9.09 -0.30 -8.00
N GLY A 245 -8.10 -0.39 -7.12
CA GLY A 245 -8.24 0.12 -5.77
C GLY A 245 -6.93 0.14 -5.02
N ILE A 246 -6.96 0.83 -3.89
CA ILE A 246 -5.85 0.96 -2.95
C ILE A 246 -6.15 0.02 -1.78
N THR A 247 -5.25 -0.92 -1.53
CA THR A 247 -5.30 -1.73 -0.31
C THR A 247 -4.93 -0.85 0.87
N TRP A 248 -5.90 -0.58 1.75
CA TRP A 248 -5.71 0.21 2.97
C TRP A 248 -5.02 -0.61 4.05
N THR A 249 -5.62 -1.74 4.42
CA THR A 249 -5.11 -2.64 5.46
C THR A 249 -5.53 -4.09 5.17
N GLY A 250 -4.87 -5.06 5.79
CA GLY A 250 -5.17 -6.47 5.64
C GLY A 250 -5.57 -7.11 6.97
N TYR A 251 -6.53 -8.03 6.91
CA TYR A 251 -6.95 -8.86 8.04
C TYR A 251 -6.78 -10.34 7.69
N GLN A 252 -6.70 -11.18 8.72
CA GLN A 252 -6.67 -12.62 8.60
C GLN A 252 -7.48 -13.29 9.70
N TYR A 253 -8.06 -14.46 9.41
CA TYR A 253 -8.81 -15.22 10.41
C TYR A 253 -7.89 -15.87 11.42
N ASN A 254 -8.06 -15.61 12.71
CA ASN A 254 -7.43 -16.42 13.76
C ASN A 254 -8.11 -17.79 13.89
N LEU A 255 -7.59 -18.68 14.74
CA LEU A 255 -8.19 -20.01 14.97
C LEU A 255 -9.59 -19.94 15.60
N ALA A 256 -9.92 -18.84 16.27
CA ALA A 256 -11.27 -18.57 16.79
C ALA A 256 -12.25 -18.09 15.69
N GLY A 257 -11.80 -17.96 14.44
CA GLY A 257 -12.62 -17.53 13.31
C GLY A 257 -12.92 -16.03 13.27
N GLN A 258 -12.15 -15.22 13.99
CA GLN A 258 -12.26 -13.76 13.98
C GLN A 258 -11.22 -13.16 13.04
N LEU A 259 -11.62 -12.16 12.25
CA LEU A 259 -10.70 -11.34 11.48
C LEU A 259 -9.93 -10.40 12.40
N CYS A 260 -8.61 -10.51 12.35
CA CYS A 260 -7.68 -9.70 13.12
C CYS A 260 -6.67 -9.05 12.17
N PRO A 261 -6.16 -7.84 12.47
CA PRO A 261 -5.18 -7.16 11.62
C PRO A 261 -3.95 -8.03 11.35
N VAL A 262 -3.54 -8.16 10.08
CA VAL A 262 -2.34 -8.90 9.72
C VAL A 262 -1.13 -8.24 10.40
N PRO A 263 -0.26 -9.00 11.09
CA PRO A 263 0.93 -8.43 11.71
C PRO A 263 1.82 -7.74 10.67
N ARG A 264 2.40 -6.58 11.01
CA ARG A 264 3.18 -5.76 10.06
C ARG A 264 4.39 -6.51 9.50
N GLU A 265 4.98 -7.42 10.27
CA GLU A 265 6.07 -8.30 9.85
C GLU A 265 5.69 -9.26 8.71
N CYS A 266 4.39 -9.49 8.50
CA CYS A 266 3.87 -10.34 7.42
C CYS A 266 3.58 -9.54 6.14
N TYR A 267 3.75 -8.22 6.13
CA TYR A 267 3.50 -7.40 4.94
C TYR A 267 4.61 -7.64 3.91
N ASN A 268 4.27 -7.59 2.62
CA ASN A 268 5.19 -7.92 1.51
C ASN A 268 6.49 -7.09 1.50
N ASP A 269 6.46 -5.89 2.08
CA ASP A 269 7.61 -5.00 2.18
C ASP A 269 8.58 -5.37 3.32
N ARG A 270 8.16 -6.27 4.22
CA ARG A 270 8.91 -6.69 5.41
C ARG A 270 9.13 -8.20 5.48
N ALA A 271 8.26 -8.98 4.85
CA ALA A 271 8.29 -10.44 4.87
C ALA A 271 9.40 -10.99 3.97
N LEU A 272 10.24 -11.85 4.53
CA LEU A 272 11.12 -12.69 3.72
C LEU A 272 10.30 -13.82 3.07
N PRO A 273 10.63 -14.22 1.83
CA PRO A 273 10.01 -15.39 1.23
C PRO A 273 10.13 -16.60 2.17
N PRO A 274 9.03 -17.31 2.45
CA PRO A 274 9.05 -18.39 3.41
C PRO A 274 9.90 -19.56 2.87
N LYS A 275 10.64 -20.23 3.75
CA LYS A 275 11.56 -21.30 3.36
C LYS A 275 10.79 -22.49 2.79
N SER A 276 11.16 -22.92 1.59
CA SER A 276 10.61 -24.13 0.96
C SER A 276 11.51 -25.34 1.20
N VAL A 277 10.90 -26.51 1.38
CA VAL A 277 11.58 -27.79 1.51
C VAL A 277 11.17 -28.68 0.33
N ALA A 278 12.17 -29.20 -0.39
CA ALA A 278 11.95 -30.04 -1.55
C ALA A 278 11.74 -31.50 -1.14
N LEU A 279 10.78 -32.16 -1.79
CA LEU A 279 10.43 -33.56 -1.57
C LEU A 279 10.84 -34.41 -2.77
N PHE A 280 11.53 -35.51 -2.54
CA PHE A 280 11.97 -36.46 -3.56
C PHE A 280 11.48 -37.86 -3.20
N SER A 281 11.27 -38.71 -4.20
CA SER A 281 11.24 -40.15 -3.92
C SER A 281 12.60 -40.58 -3.36
N ARG A 282 12.61 -41.57 -2.46
CA ARG A 282 13.86 -42.01 -1.81
C ARG A 282 14.91 -42.41 -2.84
N GLY A 283 16.08 -41.76 -2.78
CA GLY A 283 17.20 -41.99 -3.70
C GLY A 283 17.00 -41.44 -5.12
N ALA A 284 15.86 -40.80 -5.42
CA ALA A 284 15.60 -40.20 -6.72
C ALA A 284 16.19 -38.78 -6.83
N LYS A 285 16.43 -38.36 -8.08
CA LYS A 285 16.89 -36.99 -8.41
C LYS A 285 15.74 -36.06 -8.83
N GLU A 286 14.62 -36.61 -9.26
CA GLU A 286 13.45 -35.81 -9.65
C GLU A 286 12.69 -35.32 -8.42
N GLN A 287 12.48 -34.01 -8.33
CA GLN A 287 11.68 -33.40 -7.28
C GLN A 287 10.19 -33.70 -7.53
N LEU A 288 9.51 -34.23 -6.52
CA LEU A 288 8.08 -34.53 -6.57
C LEU A 288 7.22 -33.35 -6.11
N GLY A 289 7.74 -32.51 -5.21
CA GLY A 289 7.06 -31.30 -4.76
C GLY A 289 7.92 -30.41 -3.88
N ALA A 290 7.37 -29.27 -3.48
CA ALA A 290 7.94 -28.34 -2.52
C ALA A 290 6.91 -27.98 -1.47
N MET A 291 7.23 -28.21 -0.19
CA MET A 291 6.41 -27.82 0.94
C MET A 291 6.93 -26.53 1.58
N CYS A 292 6.04 -25.69 2.06
CA CYS A 292 6.40 -24.46 2.74
C CYS A 292 5.45 -24.22 3.92
N PHE A 293 5.99 -23.65 5.00
CA PHE A 293 5.21 -23.23 6.17
C PHE A 293 5.10 -21.71 6.18
N ILE A 294 3.88 -21.23 6.36
CA ILE A 294 3.60 -19.80 6.54
C ILE A 294 3.07 -19.61 7.96
N PRO A 295 3.77 -18.82 8.80
CA PRO A 295 3.28 -18.50 10.13
C PRO A 295 1.98 -17.70 10.00
N TRP A 296 1.04 -18.01 10.89
CA TRP A 296 -0.21 -17.29 11.03
C TRP A 296 -0.29 -16.73 12.45
N GLN A 297 -1.21 -15.79 12.71
CA GLN A 297 -1.30 -15.11 14.02
C GLN A 297 -1.26 -16.06 15.22
N ASP A 298 -2.11 -17.08 15.23
CA ASP A 298 -2.22 -18.06 16.29
C ASP A 298 -2.14 -19.51 15.78
N GLY A 299 -1.51 -19.70 14.61
CA GLY A 299 -1.38 -21.01 13.96
C GLY A 299 -0.41 -21.00 12.80
N GLY A 300 -0.69 -21.80 11.78
CA GLY A 300 0.11 -21.84 10.58
C GLY A 300 -0.56 -22.55 9.41
N VAL A 301 -0.03 -22.27 8.22
CA VAL A 301 -0.54 -22.74 6.94
C VAL A 301 0.56 -23.52 6.24
N ILE A 302 0.21 -24.64 5.62
CA ILE A 302 1.13 -25.43 4.80
C ILE A 302 0.74 -25.27 3.34
N LEU A 303 1.73 -24.88 2.55
CA LEU A 303 1.66 -24.84 1.10
C LEU A 303 2.37 -26.06 0.52
N LEU A 304 1.82 -26.63 -0.55
CA LEU A 304 2.46 -27.66 -1.35
C LEU A 304 2.30 -27.35 -2.84
N ARG A 305 3.42 -27.30 -3.56
CA ARG A 305 3.45 -27.29 -5.03
C ARG A 305 4.01 -28.61 -5.57
N GLY A 306 3.51 -29.07 -6.71
CA GLY A 306 4.02 -30.26 -7.40
C GLY A 306 3.02 -31.42 -7.47
N LYS A 307 3.55 -32.64 -7.70
CA LYS A 307 2.77 -33.84 -8.05
C LYS A 307 2.15 -34.55 -6.84
N LEU A 308 2.61 -34.25 -5.63
CA LEU A 308 2.14 -34.90 -4.40
C LEU A 308 0.81 -34.30 -3.91
N PRO A 309 -0.12 -35.10 -3.35
CA PRO A 309 -1.33 -34.58 -2.72
C PRO A 309 -1.03 -34.04 -1.32
N LEU A 310 -1.54 -32.85 -1.01
CA LEU A 310 -1.31 -32.22 0.29
C LEU A 310 -1.90 -33.04 1.43
N GLU A 311 -3.09 -33.62 1.27
CA GLU A 311 -3.74 -34.42 2.31
C GLU A 311 -2.88 -35.62 2.71
N GLY A 312 -2.25 -36.28 1.73
CA GLY A 312 -1.35 -37.40 1.97
C GLY A 312 -0.13 -37.00 2.80
N MET A 313 0.35 -35.76 2.64
CA MET A 313 1.43 -35.22 3.47
C MET A 313 0.92 -34.84 4.87
N LEU A 314 -0.28 -34.29 4.97
CA LEU A 314 -0.83 -33.84 6.26
C LEU A 314 -1.15 -35.01 7.21
N VAL A 315 -1.33 -36.25 6.73
CA VAL A 315 -1.49 -37.45 7.58
C VAL A 315 -0.36 -37.60 8.61
N PHE A 316 0.86 -37.15 8.27
CA PHE A 316 2.02 -37.22 9.17
C PHE A 316 1.99 -36.21 10.33
N LEU A 317 0.94 -35.37 10.42
CA LEU A 317 0.60 -34.59 11.61
C LEU A 317 -0.19 -35.40 12.67
N GLY A 318 -0.66 -36.61 12.34
CA GLY A 318 -1.35 -37.47 13.30
C GLY A 318 -0.51 -37.72 14.55
N GLY A 319 -1.06 -37.41 15.73
CA GLY A 319 -0.35 -37.49 17.01
C GLY A 319 0.62 -36.33 17.31
N VAL A 320 0.76 -35.36 16.39
CA VAL A 320 1.48 -34.10 16.60
C VAL A 320 0.52 -32.98 17.02
N ILE A 321 -0.72 -33.04 16.53
CA ILE A 321 -1.82 -32.14 16.88
C ILE A 321 -3.01 -32.94 17.43
N ASP A 322 -3.96 -32.23 18.03
CA ASP A 322 -5.19 -32.81 18.55
C ASP A 322 -6.04 -33.49 17.45
N ASN A 323 -6.73 -34.57 17.80
CA ASN A 323 -7.51 -35.39 16.87
C ASN A 323 -8.73 -34.68 16.29
N GLU A 324 -9.33 -33.74 17.02
CA GLU A 324 -10.40 -32.89 16.50
C GLU A 324 -9.85 -31.90 15.48
N ALA A 325 -8.74 -31.22 15.81
CA ALA A 325 -8.07 -30.30 14.89
C ALA A 325 -7.64 -31.01 13.59
N PHE A 326 -7.09 -32.22 13.70
CA PHE A 326 -6.69 -33.03 12.55
C PHE A 326 -7.87 -33.40 11.64
N ARG A 327 -9.02 -33.76 12.21
CA ARG A 327 -10.24 -34.12 11.46
C ARG A 327 -10.87 -32.92 10.72
N ASN A 328 -10.58 -31.71 11.16
CA ASN A 328 -11.11 -30.47 10.58
C ASN A 328 -10.17 -29.83 9.54
N ILE A 329 -9.02 -30.44 9.24
CA ILE A 329 -8.12 -29.98 8.19
C ILE A 329 -8.83 -30.08 6.84
N GLN A 330 -8.85 -28.98 6.09
CA GLN A 330 -9.25 -28.99 4.69
C GLN A 330 -8.13 -28.44 3.82
N LYS A 331 -8.28 -28.61 2.51
CA LYS A 331 -7.41 -27.97 1.53
C LYS A 331 -8.20 -27.12 0.55
N VAL A 332 -7.52 -26.14 -0.01
CA VAL A 332 -7.92 -25.41 -1.22
C VAL A 332 -6.84 -25.64 -2.26
N THR A 333 -7.26 -25.90 -3.49
CA THR A 333 -6.35 -25.98 -4.64
C THR A 333 -6.54 -24.74 -5.51
N ARG A 334 -5.45 -24.08 -5.87
CA ARG A 334 -5.37 -22.91 -6.75
C ARG A 334 -4.28 -23.18 -7.77
N ASP A 335 -4.65 -23.43 -9.03
CA ASP A 335 -3.74 -23.85 -10.09
C ASP A 335 -2.83 -25.03 -9.67
N ASP A 336 -1.52 -24.82 -9.57
CA ASP A 336 -0.51 -25.80 -9.14
C ASP A 336 -0.21 -25.78 -7.63
N LEU A 337 -0.91 -24.93 -6.87
CA LEU A 337 -0.73 -24.72 -5.44
C LEU A 337 -1.84 -25.40 -4.64
N GLN A 338 -1.46 -26.24 -3.68
CA GLN A 338 -2.35 -26.78 -2.65
C GLN A 338 -2.08 -26.08 -1.32
N ILE A 339 -3.14 -25.65 -0.65
CA ILE A 339 -3.10 -24.80 0.54
C ILE A 339 -3.91 -25.47 1.64
N SER A 340 -3.33 -25.69 2.82
CA SER A 340 -4.10 -26.19 3.97
C SER A 340 -5.03 -25.11 4.53
N SER A 341 -6.04 -25.49 5.30
CA SER A 341 -6.68 -24.57 6.24
C SER A 341 -5.66 -24.02 7.25
N VAL A 342 -6.03 -22.96 7.97
CA VAL A 342 -5.28 -22.51 9.14
C VAL A 342 -5.33 -23.62 10.19
N MET A 343 -4.16 -24.03 10.68
CA MET A 343 -4.01 -25.15 11.61
C MET A 343 -3.34 -24.67 12.92
N PRO A 344 -3.62 -25.31 14.06
CA PRO A 344 -2.98 -25.01 15.35
C PRO A 344 -1.55 -25.57 15.43
N ILE A 345 -0.71 -25.20 14.46
CA ILE A 345 0.69 -25.62 14.37
C ILE A 345 1.61 -24.41 14.37
N LYS A 346 2.83 -24.60 14.85
CA LYS A 346 3.94 -23.65 14.72
C LYS A 346 5.07 -24.31 13.93
N GLU A 347 6.14 -23.56 13.70
CA GLU A 347 7.33 -24.04 12.97
C GLU A 347 7.90 -25.34 13.56
N ARG A 348 7.85 -25.52 14.89
CA ARG A 348 8.25 -26.76 15.56
C ARG A 348 7.44 -27.97 15.11
N GLN A 349 6.11 -27.86 15.04
CA GLN A 349 5.23 -28.94 14.59
C GLN A 349 5.43 -29.21 13.09
N TYR A 350 5.65 -28.17 12.29
CA TYR A 350 6.02 -28.33 10.88
C TYR A 350 7.36 -29.10 10.73
N GLY A 351 8.37 -28.79 11.53
CA GLY A 351 9.62 -29.56 11.55
C GLY A 351 9.44 -31.02 12.03
N MET A 352 8.45 -31.31 12.88
CA MET A 352 8.08 -32.69 13.23
C MET A 352 7.40 -33.40 12.06
N LEU A 353 6.49 -32.72 11.36
CA LEU A 353 5.85 -33.22 10.14
C LEU A 353 6.89 -33.64 9.09
N LEU A 354 7.83 -32.76 8.77
CA LEU A 354 8.89 -33.04 7.80
C LEU A 354 9.74 -34.25 8.21
N ARG A 355 10.11 -34.37 9.50
CA ARG A 355 10.82 -35.55 10.01
C ARG A 355 10.00 -36.82 9.88
N ASN A 356 8.71 -36.78 10.17
CA ASN A 356 7.81 -37.93 10.02
C ASN A 356 7.70 -38.36 8.55
N ILE A 357 7.58 -37.41 7.61
CA ILE A 357 7.60 -37.67 6.18
C ILE A 357 8.90 -38.37 5.77
N GLN A 358 10.05 -37.87 6.22
CA GLN A 358 11.35 -38.46 5.88
C GLN A 358 11.53 -39.89 6.43
N GLN A 359 11.13 -40.10 7.69
CA GLN A 359 11.31 -41.37 8.38
C GLN A 359 10.30 -42.44 7.94
N ARG A 360 9.03 -42.06 7.73
CA ARG A 360 7.91 -43.00 7.55
C ARG A 360 7.25 -42.94 6.18
N GLY A 361 7.40 -41.84 5.44
CA GLY A 361 6.68 -41.60 4.19
C GLY A 361 7.38 -42.06 2.92
N GLY A 362 8.60 -42.62 3.02
CA GLY A 362 9.36 -43.06 1.84
C GLY A 362 9.87 -41.93 0.94
N LEU A 363 9.86 -40.69 1.43
CA LEU A 363 10.34 -39.51 0.73
C LEU A 363 11.65 -39.01 1.35
N ASP A 364 12.54 -38.48 0.51
CA ASP A 364 13.68 -37.69 0.99
C ASP A 364 13.26 -36.23 1.09
N VAL A 365 13.48 -35.64 2.27
CA VAL A 365 13.19 -34.25 2.56
C VAL A 365 14.50 -33.48 2.52
N LYS A 366 14.64 -32.55 1.58
CA LYS A 366 15.85 -31.74 1.42
C LYS A 366 15.50 -30.27 1.57
N GLU A 367 16.17 -29.60 2.50
CA GLU A 367 16.08 -28.15 2.57
C GLU A 367 16.57 -27.57 1.24
N ASN A 368 15.76 -26.69 0.67
CA ASN A 368 16.13 -26.07 -0.59
C ASN A 368 17.22 -25.04 -0.28
N HIS A 369 18.49 -25.40 -0.43
CA HIS A 369 19.64 -24.54 -0.15
C HIS A 369 19.84 -23.45 -1.21
N HIS A 370 18.76 -22.89 -1.78
CA HIS A 370 18.89 -21.63 -2.50
C HIS A 370 19.55 -20.64 -1.54
N GLN A 371 20.78 -20.25 -1.86
CA GLN A 371 21.56 -19.34 -1.05
C GLN A 371 20.89 -17.99 -1.13
N PHE A 372 20.05 -17.68 -0.15
CA PHE A 372 19.59 -16.32 0.06
C PHE A 372 20.73 -15.56 0.71
N VAL A 373 21.42 -14.75 -0.09
CA VAL A 373 22.51 -13.89 0.40
C VAL A 373 21.89 -12.60 0.89
N VAL A 374 21.84 -12.43 2.21
CA VAL A 374 21.61 -11.12 2.82
C VAL A 374 22.95 -10.41 2.87
N GLN A 375 23.13 -9.42 2.00
CA GLN A 375 24.30 -8.55 2.04
C GLN A 375 23.89 -7.21 2.61
N LYS A 376 24.66 -6.72 3.58
CA LYS A 376 24.52 -5.36 4.09
C LYS A 376 24.71 -4.39 2.92
N PHE A 377 23.70 -3.58 2.65
CA PHE A 377 23.74 -2.60 1.57
C PHE A 377 24.32 -1.27 2.05
N ALA A 378 23.90 -0.79 3.23
CA ALA A 378 24.37 0.45 3.84
C ALA A 378 24.32 0.37 5.37
N ASP A 379 25.02 1.29 6.02
CA ASP A 379 25.03 1.51 7.48
C ASP A 379 23.92 2.51 7.89
N GLU A 380 22.81 2.49 7.17
CA GLU A 380 21.71 3.45 7.25
C GLU A 380 20.38 2.70 7.04
N GLY A 381 19.42 2.89 7.95
CA GLY A 381 18.12 2.21 7.92
C GLY A 381 17.02 3.05 7.29
N THR A 382 15.83 2.48 7.14
CA THR A 382 14.63 3.19 6.61
C THR A 382 14.13 4.31 7.50
N ASN A 383 14.69 4.50 8.70
CA ASN A 383 14.41 5.66 9.54
C ASN A 383 15.04 6.95 9.00
N SER A 384 16.02 6.86 8.09
CA SER A 384 16.55 8.03 7.42
C SER A 384 15.67 8.44 6.23
N PRO A 385 15.44 9.75 5.99
CA PRO A 385 14.66 10.19 4.85
C PRO A 385 15.21 9.70 3.50
N PHE A 386 16.53 9.67 3.32
CA PHE A 386 17.14 9.16 2.08
C PHE A 386 16.76 7.70 1.79
N MET A 387 16.94 6.81 2.78
CA MET A 387 16.63 5.38 2.60
C MET A 387 15.12 5.16 2.50
N ALA A 388 14.32 5.90 3.26
CA ALA A 388 12.86 5.81 3.20
C ALA A 388 12.31 6.26 1.85
N ARG A 389 12.75 7.41 1.35
CA ARG A 389 12.12 8.12 0.23
C ARG A 389 12.73 7.77 -1.12
N ILE A 390 14.05 7.90 -1.25
CA ILE A 390 14.75 7.64 -2.51
C ILE A 390 14.87 6.14 -2.75
N PHE A 391 15.38 5.40 -1.77
CA PHE A 391 15.60 3.97 -1.96
C PHE A 391 14.28 3.18 -1.92
N TYR A 392 13.57 3.21 -0.79
CA TYR A 392 12.39 2.38 -0.60
C TYR A 392 11.12 2.97 -1.23
N GLY A 393 10.86 4.26 -1.04
CA GLY A 393 9.63 4.94 -1.45
C GLY A 393 9.39 4.90 -2.95
N GLN A 394 10.41 5.20 -3.75
CA GLN A 394 10.33 5.12 -5.21
C GLN A 394 10.13 3.68 -5.70
N MET A 395 10.76 2.69 -5.05
CA MET A 395 10.53 1.28 -5.38
C MET A 395 9.11 0.84 -5.05
N ARG A 396 8.56 1.27 -3.91
CA ARG A 396 7.17 0.99 -3.51
C ARG A 396 6.17 1.62 -4.47
N MET A 397 6.38 2.88 -4.87
CA MET A 397 5.52 3.53 -5.88
C MET A 397 5.63 2.83 -7.24
N ALA A 398 6.81 2.32 -7.60
CA ALA A 398 7.03 1.61 -8.85
C ALA A 398 6.31 0.27 -8.97
N ASP A 399 5.78 -0.30 -7.88
CA ASP A 399 4.97 -1.52 -7.94
C ASP A 399 3.70 -1.35 -8.78
N ALA A 400 3.24 -0.11 -8.97
CA ALA A 400 2.12 0.22 -9.84
C ALA A 400 2.46 0.27 -11.35
N LEU A 401 3.74 0.25 -11.74
CA LEU A 401 4.18 0.47 -13.14
C LEU A 401 3.98 -0.73 -14.08
N GLY A 402 3.55 -1.89 -13.56
CA GLY A 402 3.33 -3.09 -14.37
C GLY A 402 4.57 -3.49 -15.18
N ALA A 403 4.46 -3.51 -16.51
CA ALA A 403 5.55 -3.92 -17.42
C ALA A 403 6.75 -2.96 -17.41
N GLU A 404 6.56 -1.70 -17.03
CA GLU A 404 7.61 -0.67 -17.02
C GLU A 404 8.45 -0.69 -15.75
N ARG A 405 8.00 -1.46 -14.74
CA ARG A 405 8.67 -1.58 -13.44
C ARG A 405 10.12 -2.03 -13.57
N GLU A 406 10.40 -3.08 -14.32
CA GLU A 406 11.74 -3.65 -14.40
C GLU A 406 12.75 -2.72 -15.11
N PRO A 407 12.42 -2.12 -16.29
CA PRO A 407 13.25 -1.07 -16.88
C PRO A 407 13.52 0.10 -15.92
N PHE A 408 12.49 0.57 -15.21
CA PHE A 408 12.62 1.65 -14.22
C PHE A 408 13.55 1.24 -13.08
N LEU A 409 13.34 0.09 -12.44
CA LEU A 409 14.16 -0.37 -11.31
C LEU A 409 15.64 -0.52 -11.69
N LYS A 410 15.93 -0.96 -12.91
CA LYS A 410 17.29 -1.02 -13.43
C LYS A 410 17.94 0.36 -13.55
N ALA A 411 17.21 1.33 -14.12
CA ALA A 411 17.70 2.71 -14.25
C ALA A 411 17.84 3.39 -12.87
N HIS A 412 16.82 3.25 -12.02
CA HIS A 412 16.78 3.77 -10.67
C HIS A 412 17.91 3.22 -9.79
N ARG A 413 18.23 1.93 -9.89
CA ARG A 413 19.36 1.34 -9.13
C ARG A 413 20.68 2.05 -9.44
N ILE A 414 20.95 2.34 -10.71
CA ILE A 414 22.18 3.03 -11.13
C ILE A 414 22.19 4.46 -10.59
N LEU A 415 21.06 5.17 -10.69
CA LEU A 415 20.90 6.51 -10.12
C LEU A 415 21.15 6.51 -8.61
N MET A 416 20.51 5.60 -7.88
CA MET A 416 20.61 5.46 -6.43
C MET A 416 22.06 5.20 -5.99
N THR A 417 22.79 4.30 -6.67
CA THR A 417 24.21 4.07 -6.37
C THR A 417 25.03 5.34 -6.48
N THR A 418 24.85 6.14 -7.54
CA THR A 418 25.58 7.42 -7.68
C THR A 418 25.11 8.46 -6.65
N LEU A 419 23.85 8.47 -6.23
CA LEU A 419 23.38 9.33 -5.14
C LEU A 419 24.01 8.97 -3.78
N MET A 420 24.24 7.69 -3.51
CA MET A 420 24.99 7.27 -2.32
C MET A 420 26.43 7.77 -2.37
N GLU A 421 27.13 7.58 -3.51
CA GLU A 421 28.50 8.06 -3.71
C GLU A 421 28.62 9.58 -3.46
N ILE A 422 27.65 10.36 -3.95
CA ILE A 422 27.59 11.82 -3.73
C ILE A 422 27.42 12.14 -2.25
N ARG A 423 26.52 11.44 -1.54
CA ARG A 423 26.29 11.65 -0.10
C ARG A 423 27.51 11.31 0.72
N ASP A 424 28.20 10.22 0.38
CA ASP A 424 29.43 9.83 1.07
C ASP A 424 30.55 10.83 0.81
N ALA A 425 30.72 11.30 -0.43
CA ALA A 425 31.66 12.39 -0.74
C ALA A 425 31.32 13.69 0.02
N ALA A 426 30.04 14.05 0.13
CA ALA A 426 29.60 15.22 0.89
C ALA A 426 29.91 15.09 2.40
N LYS A 427 29.64 13.91 2.99
CA LYS A 427 29.99 13.60 4.37
C LYS A 427 31.51 13.67 4.59
N ASP A 428 32.29 13.14 3.66
CA ASP A 428 33.75 13.16 3.75
C ASP A 428 34.33 14.58 3.62
N VAL A 429 33.77 15.43 2.75
CA VAL A 429 34.11 16.86 2.67
C VAL A 429 33.88 17.55 4.02
N ALA A 430 32.69 17.37 4.60
CA ALA A 430 32.35 17.94 5.91
C ALA A 430 33.24 17.40 7.03
N LYS A 431 33.50 16.10 7.03
CA LYS A 431 34.34 15.44 8.04
C LYS A 431 35.78 15.94 8.00
N ILE A 432 36.40 15.98 6.81
CA ILE A 432 37.78 16.45 6.65
C ILE A 432 37.93 17.89 7.10
N TRP A 433 36.99 18.76 6.69
CA TRP A 433 37.03 20.16 7.08
C TRP A 433 36.89 20.35 8.59
N LYS A 434 35.94 19.64 9.21
CA LYS A 434 35.73 19.65 10.66
C LYS A 434 36.95 19.12 11.42
N ASP A 435 37.54 18.02 10.97
CA ASP A 435 38.73 17.43 11.60
C ASP A 435 39.93 18.36 11.49
N HIS A 436 40.14 19.02 10.34
CA HIS A 436 41.22 19.99 10.16
C HIS A 436 41.04 21.20 11.08
N THR A 437 39.84 21.79 11.10
CA THR A 437 39.51 22.94 11.96
C THR A 437 39.73 22.59 13.44
N ARG A 438 39.26 21.41 13.88
CA ARG A 438 39.48 20.90 15.23
C ARG A 438 40.97 20.80 15.57
N LYS A 439 41.78 20.23 14.68
CA LYS A 439 43.23 20.08 14.90
C LYS A 439 43.95 21.43 15.03
N ILE A 440 43.50 22.45 14.28
CA ILE A 440 44.02 23.83 14.40
C ILE A 440 43.59 24.45 15.73
N ASP A 441 42.31 24.34 16.10
CA ASP A 441 41.77 24.86 17.36
C ASP A 441 42.46 24.23 18.59
N GLU A 442 42.78 22.94 18.51
CA GLU A 442 43.54 22.21 19.55
C GLU A 442 45.04 22.54 19.54
N GLY A 443 45.55 23.25 18.52
CA GLY A 443 46.97 23.55 18.34
C GLY A 443 47.83 22.33 17.96
N SER A 444 47.21 21.18 17.70
CA SER A 444 47.92 19.90 17.45
C SER A 444 48.75 19.86 16.17
N ILE A 445 48.42 20.73 15.21
CA ILE A 445 49.12 20.86 13.93
C ILE A 445 49.69 22.27 13.70
N VAL A 446 49.69 23.11 14.74
CA VAL A 446 50.13 24.51 14.68
C VAL A 446 51.48 24.64 15.36
N GLU A 447 52.50 25.04 14.61
CA GLU A 447 53.81 25.39 15.16
C GLU A 447 54.07 26.89 14.95
N SER A 448 54.24 27.64 16.06
CA SER A 448 54.72 29.02 16.00
C SER A 448 56.24 29.05 16.15
N LYS A 449 56.96 29.46 15.10
CA LYS A 449 58.43 29.64 15.13
C LYS A 449 58.76 31.05 14.66
N ASN A 450 59.46 31.84 15.48
CA ASN A 450 60.05 33.13 15.10
C ASN A 450 59.14 34.03 14.23
N GLN A 451 57.92 34.31 14.68
CA GLN A 451 56.88 35.10 14.01
C GLN A 451 56.20 34.47 12.78
N SER A 452 56.56 33.24 12.38
CA SER A 452 55.82 32.48 11.37
C SER A 452 54.93 31.39 11.99
N ILE A 453 53.73 31.24 11.43
CA ILE A 453 52.78 30.17 11.75
C ILE A 453 52.96 29.07 10.72
N HIS A 454 53.28 27.87 11.18
CA HIS A 454 53.40 26.68 10.34
C HIS A 454 52.25 25.73 10.66
N ILE A 455 51.49 25.36 9.65
CA ILE A 455 50.52 24.27 9.75
C ILE A 455 51.17 23.02 9.19
N THR A 456 51.34 21.99 10.03
CA THR A 456 52.11 20.78 9.68
C THR A 456 51.35 19.81 8.78
N GLU A 457 50.02 19.97 8.69
CA GLU A 457 49.14 19.18 7.81
C GLU A 457 48.45 20.09 6.77
N ASN A 458 48.44 19.68 5.49
CA ASN A 458 47.74 20.40 4.42
C ASN A 458 46.41 19.71 4.07
N VAL A 459 45.30 20.42 4.21
CA VAL A 459 43.94 19.92 3.91
C VAL A 459 43.55 20.06 2.43
N ASP A 460 44.12 21.04 1.72
CA ASP A 460 43.68 21.48 0.39
C ASP A 460 43.68 20.36 -0.64
N ARG A 461 44.73 19.53 -0.66
CA ARG A 461 44.83 18.43 -1.64
C ARG A 461 43.73 17.40 -1.46
N GLN A 462 43.45 17.03 -0.20
CA GLN A 462 42.46 16.00 0.09
C GLN A 462 41.04 16.54 -0.11
N LEU A 463 40.80 17.78 0.33
CA LEU A 463 39.54 18.49 0.13
C LEU A 463 39.24 18.71 -1.36
N GLY A 464 40.21 19.19 -2.13
CA GLY A 464 40.07 19.38 -3.58
C GLY A 464 39.78 18.07 -4.33
N ARG A 465 40.40 16.95 -3.93
CA ARG A 465 40.08 15.62 -4.49
C ARG A 465 38.62 15.25 -4.23
N LEU A 466 38.16 15.35 -2.98
CA LEU A 466 36.78 15.00 -2.64
C LEU A 466 35.74 15.90 -3.32
N VAL A 467 36.03 17.20 -3.45
CA VAL A 467 35.16 18.14 -4.16
C VAL A 467 35.09 17.80 -5.65
N SER A 468 36.20 17.39 -6.26
CA SER A 468 36.21 16.89 -7.64
C SER A 468 35.38 15.60 -7.81
N GLU A 469 35.51 14.66 -6.87
CA GLU A 469 34.71 13.43 -6.82
C GLU A 469 33.22 13.75 -6.68
N PHE A 470 32.87 14.66 -5.76
CA PHE A 470 31.51 15.16 -5.57
C PHE A 470 30.95 15.78 -6.85
N LEU A 471 31.63 16.76 -7.45
CA LEU A 471 31.16 17.48 -8.65
C LEU A 471 30.91 16.52 -9.82
N ASN A 472 31.79 15.53 -10.01
CA ASN A 472 31.65 14.51 -11.03
C ASN A 472 30.45 13.60 -10.79
N GLY A 473 30.28 13.11 -9.56
CA GLY A 473 29.13 12.31 -9.16
C GLY A 473 27.83 13.10 -9.32
N ALA A 474 27.77 14.29 -8.72
CA ALA A 474 26.61 15.18 -8.68
C ALA A 474 26.12 15.55 -10.08
N THR A 475 27.02 15.98 -10.96
CA THR A 475 26.67 16.30 -12.36
C THR A 475 26.16 15.08 -13.11
N ARG A 476 26.78 13.90 -12.90
CA ARG A 476 26.36 12.65 -13.55
C ARG A 476 24.99 12.18 -13.06
N SER A 477 24.72 12.28 -11.76
CA SER A 477 23.41 11.96 -11.18
C SER A 477 22.33 12.90 -11.69
N PHE A 478 22.58 14.21 -11.58
CA PHE A 478 21.67 15.25 -12.02
C PHE A 478 21.33 15.10 -13.50
N LYS A 479 22.32 14.89 -14.38
CA LYS A 479 22.11 14.83 -15.83
C LYS A 479 21.83 13.43 -16.35
N ASP A 480 22.85 12.58 -16.40
CA ASP A 480 22.81 11.36 -17.19
C ASP A 480 21.92 10.29 -16.55
N ARG A 481 22.07 10.08 -15.24
CA ARG A 481 21.33 9.04 -14.51
C ARG A 481 19.86 9.42 -14.35
N MET A 482 19.58 10.68 -14.01
CA MET A 482 18.22 11.14 -13.86
C MET A 482 17.46 11.16 -15.19
N GLN A 483 18.09 11.58 -16.31
CA GLN A 483 17.48 11.45 -17.64
C GLN A 483 17.16 9.99 -17.98
N GLN A 484 18.05 9.06 -17.64
CA GLN A 484 17.82 7.64 -17.91
C GLN A 484 16.60 7.11 -17.13
N ALA A 485 16.45 7.46 -15.85
CA ALA A 485 15.30 7.08 -15.04
C ALA A 485 14.01 7.76 -15.52
N ALA A 486 14.03 9.08 -15.79
CA ALA A 486 12.87 9.83 -16.26
C ALA A 486 12.33 9.28 -17.61
N ARG A 487 13.23 8.90 -18.53
CA ARG A 487 12.83 8.31 -19.82
C ARG A 487 12.08 6.98 -19.66
N THR A 488 12.40 6.16 -18.66
CA THR A 488 11.63 4.92 -18.42
C THR A 488 10.20 5.18 -18.00
N LEU A 489 9.92 6.39 -17.49
CA LEU A 489 8.58 6.86 -17.11
C LEU A 489 7.94 7.74 -18.19
N SER A 490 8.53 7.80 -19.39
CA SER A 490 8.11 8.69 -20.48
C SER A 490 8.10 10.18 -20.12
N VAL A 491 9.00 10.60 -19.22
CA VAL A 491 9.21 12.02 -18.88
C VAL A 491 10.48 12.52 -19.57
N ASP A 492 10.35 13.52 -20.44
CA ASP A 492 11.49 14.15 -21.11
C ASP A 492 11.94 15.43 -20.37
N ILE A 493 13.02 15.29 -19.61
CA ILE A 493 13.73 16.40 -18.96
C ILE A 493 15.01 16.79 -19.71
N GLY A 494 15.24 16.28 -20.92
CA GLY A 494 16.49 16.46 -21.66
C GLY A 494 16.79 17.92 -22.01
N CYS A 495 15.75 18.75 -22.18
CA CYS A 495 15.89 20.18 -22.45
C CYS A 495 16.62 20.94 -21.34
N LEU A 496 16.49 20.49 -20.07
CA LEU A 496 17.10 21.09 -18.89
C LEU A 496 18.63 21.22 -19.01
N TYR A 497 19.27 20.37 -19.79
CA TYR A 497 20.73 20.28 -19.91
C TYR A 497 21.25 20.80 -21.26
N GLN A 498 20.38 21.40 -22.07
CA GLN A 498 20.75 21.98 -23.36
C GLN A 498 21.19 23.45 -23.21
N LYS A 499 21.85 23.96 -24.25
CA LYS A 499 22.15 25.40 -24.38
C LYS A 499 20.85 26.22 -24.40
N GLN A 500 20.95 27.50 -24.00
CA GLN A 500 19.80 28.37 -23.72
C GLN A 500 18.67 28.31 -24.75
N SER A 501 18.98 28.48 -26.04
CA SER A 501 17.95 28.45 -27.10
C SER A 501 17.18 27.12 -27.17
N LYS A 502 17.86 25.97 -27.06
CA LYS A 502 17.20 24.65 -27.06
C LYS A 502 16.46 24.37 -25.76
N TYR A 503 16.96 24.91 -24.65
CA TYR A 503 16.28 24.83 -23.36
C TYR A 503 14.96 25.60 -23.39
N GLU A 504 14.96 26.85 -23.85
CA GLU A 504 13.75 27.67 -23.96
C GLU A 504 12.71 27.03 -24.89
N GLN A 505 13.16 26.52 -26.04
CA GLN A 505 12.29 25.78 -26.96
C GLN A 505 11.68 24.54 -26.30
N GLY A 506 12.51 23.70 -25.68
CA GLY A 506 12.03 22.49 -25.01
C GLY A 506 11.12 22.78 -23.82
N LEU A 507 11.34 23.89 -23.11
CA LEU A 507 10.47 24.33 -22.01
C LEU A 507 9.11 24.78 -22.54
N ALA A 508 9.09 25.57 -23.62
CA ALA A 508 7.85 26.02 -24.27
C ALA A 508 7.05 24.85 -24.86
N ASP A 509 7.72 23.80 -25.35
CA ASP A 509 7.05 22.58 -25.80
C ASP A 509 6.50 21.75 -24.64
N LEU A 510 7.25 21.65 -23.53
CA LEU A 510 6.79 20.97 -22.33
C LEU A 510 5.59 21.67 -21.70
N GLU A 511 5.58 23.01 -21.64
CA GLU A 511 4.51 23.82 -21.06
C GLU A 511 3.14 23.57 -21.71
N LYS A 512 3.12 23.19 -23.00
CA LYS A 512 1.89 22.81 -23.72
C LYS A 512 1.28 21.50 -23.24
N THR A 513 2.07 20.62 -22.65
CA THR A 513 1.67 19.26 -22.25
C THR A 513 1.73 19.01 -20.74
N ASP A 514 2.54 19.80 -20.03
CA ASP A 514 2.87 19.64 -18.62
C ASP A 514 3.49 20.93 -18.06
N SER A 515 2.65 21.94 -17.85
CA SER A 515 3.08 23.24 -17.33
C SER A 515 3.74 23.13 -15.94
N ALA A 516 3.25 22.24 -15.07
CA ALA A 516 3.78 22.07 -13.73
C ALA A 516 5.23 21.57 -13.75
N LEU A 517 5.55 20.57 -14.59
CA LEU A 517 6.93 20.14 -14.76
C LEU A 517 7.79 21.22 -15.42
N ALA A 518 7.27 21.96 -16.40
CA ALA A 518 8.01 23.06 -17.01
C ALA A 518 8.39 24.13 -15.96
N ASP A 519 7.46 24.52 -15.10
CA ASP A 519 7.73 25.47 -14.02
C ASP A 519 8.78 24.95 -13.03
N TYR A 520 8.67 23.66 -12.67
CA TYR A 520 9.65 23.00 -11.82
C TYR A 520 11.05 22.99 -12.45
N LEU A 521 11.18 22.62 -13.73
CA LEU A 521 12.46 22.57 -14.44
C LEU A 521 13.08 23.97 -14.57
N ARG A 522 12.26 25.02 -14.65
CA ARG A 522 12.74 26.41 -14.71
C ARG A 522 13.48 26.81 -13.43
N GLU A 523 12.95 26.44 -12.28
CA GLU A 523 13.61 26.64 -10.99
C GLU A 523 14.81 25.70 -10.84
N ALA A 524 14.67 24.43 -11.24
CA ALA A 524 15.75 23.46 -11.15
C ALA A 524 17.01 23.89 -11.94
N ARG A 525 16.83 24.55 -13.08
CA ARG A 525 17.95 25.03 -13.91
C ARG A 525 18.82 26.07 -13.21
N LYS A 526 18.26 26.89 -12.30
CA LYS A 526 19.01 27.97 -11.65
C LYS A 526 20.18 27.42 -10.84
N TRP A 527 19.93 26.45 -9.97
CA TRP A 527 20.99 25.79 -9.20
C TRP A 527 21.74 24.74 -10.04
N GLY A 528 21.04 24.06 -10.97
CA GLY A 528 21.65 23.06 -11.85
C GLY A 528 22.77 23.62 -12.73
N ASN A 529 22.61 24.85 -13.25
CA ASN A 529 23.67 25.52 -13.99
C ASN A 529 24.89 25.80 -13.11
N SER A 530 24.70 26.27 -11.86
CA SER A 530 25.81 26.49 -10.92
C SER A 530 26.65 25.22 -10.73
N LEU A 531 25.99 24.07 -10.55
CA LEU A 531 26.66 22.77 -10.44
C LEU A 531 27.42 22.39 -11.71
N VAL A 532 26.75 22.44 -12.87
CA VAL A 532 27.31 22.02 -14.16
C VAL A 532 28.47 22.92 -14.58
N ASP A 533 28.33 24.23 -14.42
CA ASP A 533 29.35 25.20 -14.81
C ASP A 533 30.59 25.07 -13.92
N THR A 534 30.42 24.88 -12.61
CA THR A 534 31.54 24.64 -11.68
C THR A 534 32.32 23.38 -12.08
N ARG A 535 31.60 22.29 -12.39
CA ARG A 535 32.22 21.04 -12.85
C ARG A 535 32.93 21.21 -14.19
N ASN A 536 32.34 21.92 -15.16
CA ASN A 536 32.96 22.12 -16.47
C ASN A 536 34.22 22.98 -16.37
N ASN A 537 34.21 24.04 -15.56
CA ASN A 537 35.40 24.88 -15.33
C ASN A 537 36.52 24.07 -14.65
N LEU A 538 36.18 23.15 -13.75
CA LEU A 538 37.15 22.23 -13.16
C LEU A 538 37.78 21.31 -14.22
N ASP A 539 36.97 20.69 -15.09
CA ASP A 539 37.44 19.78 -16.14
C ASP A 539 38.31 20.48 -17.19
N HIS A 540 38.01 21.74 -17.50
CA HIS A 540 38.76 22.54 -18.47
C HIS A 540 40.01 23.21 -17.87
N GLY A 541 40.22 23.11 -16.56
CA GLY A 541 41.35 23.74 -15.86
C GLY A 541 41.18 25.24 -15.62
N ASP A 542 40.01 25.79 -15.91
CA ASP A 542 39.67 27.20 -15.72
C ASP A 542 39.34 27.53 -14.26
N TRP A 543 39.19 26.51 -13.41
CA TRP A 543 38.90 26.67 -11.99
C TRP A 543 39.57 25.59 -11.13
N THR A 544 40.05 25.99 -9.96
CA THR A 544 40.46 25.09 -8.88
C THR A 544 39.87 25.58 -7.56
N LEU A 545 39.64 24.67 -6.61
CA LEU A 545 39.22 25.04 -5.27
C LEU A 545 40.34 25.88 -4.62
N GLN A 546 39.97 27.04 -4.06
CA GLN A 546 40.90 27.90 -3.36
C GLN A 546 41.48 27.19 -2.12
N SER A 547 42.73 27.50 -1.77
CA SER A 547 43.33 26.99 -0.53
C SER A 547 42.65 27.56 0.70
N ALA A 548 42.65 26.79 1.79
CA ALA A 548 42.23 27.29 3.09
C ALA A 548 43.13 28.45 3.55
N ALA A 549 42.52 29.56 3.98
CA ALA A 549 43.26 30.73 4.44
C ALA A 549 43.47 30.66 5.95
N VAL A 550 44.69 30.91 6.42
CA VAL A 550 45.04 30.89 7.85
C VAL A 550 45.40 32.30 8.30
N ALA A 551 44.86 32.73 9.44
CA ALA A 551 45.12 34.05 10.01
C ALA A 551 45.31 33.97 11.54
N ASP A 552 46.11 34.88 12.09
CA ASP A 552 46.18 35.13 13.53
C ASP A 552 45.22 36.26 13.89
N VAL A 553 44.20 35.94 14.68
CA VAL A 553 43.21 36.89 15.17
C VAL A 553 43.33 36.96 16.68
N GLY A 554 44.16 37.88 17.17
CA GLY A 554 44.32 38.15 18.60
C GLY A 554 45.03 37.04 19.38
N GLY A 555 46.03 36.39 18.78
CA GLY A 555 46.78 35.28 19.36
C GLY A 555 46.10 33.92 19.17
N ARG A 556 44.97 33.88 18.44
CA ARG A 556 44.29 32.65 18.05
C ARG A 556 44.45 32.42 16.55
N ILE A 557 44.93 31.24 16.18
CA ILE A 557 44.99 30.83 14.79
C ILE A 557 43.59 30.43 14.33
N VAL A 558 43.10 31.10 13.29
CA VAL A 558 41.79 30.86 12.67
C VAL A 558 42.01 30.40 11.24
N VAL A 559 41.29 29.37 10.84
CA VAL A 559 41.27 28.88 9.46
C VAL A 559 39.93 29.24 8.81
N SER A 560 39.99 29.77 7.59
CA SER A 560 38.82 30.12 6.78
C SER A 560 38.59 29.06 5.71
N GLU A 561 37.34 28.64 5.59
CA GLU A 561 36.92 27.62 4.65
C GLU A 561 37.01 28.10 3.19
N PRO A 562 37.55 27.27 2.28
CA PRO A 562 37.44 27.53 0.85
C PRO A 562 36.00 27.74 0.41
N THR A 563 35.80 28.62 -0.57
CA THR A 563 34.46 28.95 -1.07
C THR A 563 34.27 28.54 -2.53
N ILE A 564 33.01 28.23 -2.87
CA ILE A 564 32.53 28.05 -4.24
C ILE A 564 31.44 29.11 -4.44
N HIS A 565 31.66 30.05 -5.38
CA HIS A 565 30.77 31.21 -5.60
C HIS A 565 30.48 32.04 -4.34
N GLY A 566 31.46 32.12 -3.43
CA GLY A 566 31.33 32.84 -2.15
C GLY A 566 30.66 32.06 -1.02
N THR A 567 30.17 30.84 -1.28
CA THR A 567 29.60 29.94 -0.27
C THR A 567 30.68 28.99 0.25
N PRO A 568 30.82 28.76 1.57
CA PRO A 568 31.72 27.75 2.12
C PRO A 568 31.50 26.38 1.47
N VAL A 569 32.58 25.67 1.14
CA VAL A 569 32.51 24.47 0.31
C VAL A 569 31.63 23.37 0.92
N THR A 570 31.66 23.18 2.24
CA THR A 570 30.79 22.23 2.95
C THR A 570 29.31 22.61 2.84
N ALA A 571 28.99 23.89 2.98
CA ALA A 571 27.63 24.39 2.83
C ALA A 571 27.12 24.24 1.39
N TRP A 572 27.95 24.60 0.40
CA TRP A 572 27.60 24.49 -1.02
C TRP A 572 27.39 23.02 -1.44
N VAL A 573 28.29 22.12 -1.02
CA VAL A 573 28.18 20.67 -1.28
C VAL A 573 26.93 20.08 -0.65
N ASN A 574 26.60 20.48 0.58
CA ASN A 574 25.37 20.05 1.24
C ASN A 574 24.12 20.57 0.52
N GLU A 575 24.10 21.85 0.14
CA GLU A 575 23.00 22.44 -0.63
C GLU A 575 22.80 21.75 -1.97
N MET A 576 23.87 21.50 -2.74
CA MET A 576 23.74 20.78 -4.02
C MET A 576 23.28 19.34 -3.84
N THR A 577 23.73 18.66 -2.78
CA THR A 577 23.25 17.32 -2.43
C THR A 577 21.74 17.36 -2.19
N ASP A 578 21.29 18.30 -1.35
CA ASP A 578 19.88 18.50 -1.02
C ASP A 578 19.02 18.75 -2.27
N ARG A 579 19.43 19.68 -3.13
CA ARG A 579 18.70 20.01 -4.36
C ARG A 579 18.61 18.85 -5.33
N ILE A 580 19.67 18.05 -5.45
CA ILE A 580 19.64 16.85 -6.27
C ILE A 580 18.67 15.81 -5.70
N LEU A 581 18.64 15.61 -4.38
CA LEU A 581 17.72 14.64 -3.76
C LEU A 581 16.26 15.05 -3.95
N CYS A 582 15.93 16.32 -3.73
CA CYS A 582 14.60 16.89 -4.02
C CYS A 582 14.22 16.68 -5.50
N PHE A 583 15.11 17.08 -6.41
CA PHE A 583 14.92 16.93 -7.85
C PHE A 583 14.63 15.50 -8.28
N VAL A 584 15.41 14.55 -7.76
CA VAL A 584 15.23 13.13 -8.07
C VAL A 584 13.89 12.63 -7.55
N GLU A 585 13.53 12.96 -6.30
CA GLU A 585 12.28 12.50 -5.71
C GLU A 585 11.05 13.05 -6.44
N ASP A 586 11.01 14.37 -6.65
CA ASP A 586 9.88 15.06 -7.27
C ASP A 586 9.65 14.59 -8.70
N VAL A 587 10.70 14.57 -9.53
CA VAL A 587 10.56 14.20 -10.95
C VAL A 587 10.22 12.71 -11.12
N ILE A 588 10.74 11.83 -10.26
CA ILE A 588 10.35 10.41 -10.28
C ILE A 588 8.92 10.24 -9.79
N ALA A 589 8.51 10.89 -8.70
CA ALA A 589 7.15 10.82 -8.20
C ALA A 589 6.14 11.31 -9.26
N HIS A 590 6.43 12.44 -9.91
CA HIS A 590 5.65 12.97 -11.03
C HIS A 590 5.59 12.01 -12.21
N GLY A 591 6.73 11.43 -12.59
CA GLY A 591 6.79 10.43 -13.64
C GLY A 591 5.96 9.19 -13.32
N ILE A 592 6.03 8.67 -12.09
CA ILE A 592 5.23 7.52 -11.66
C ILE A 592 3.74 7.89 -11.63
N GLN A 593 3.38 9.06 -11.09
CA GLN A 593 2.00 9.53 -11.01
C GLN A 593 1.29 9.51 -12.37
N LYS A 594 1.99 9.92 -13.43
CA LYS A 594 1.48 9.89 -14.82
C LYS A 594 1.28 8.48 -15.40
N ARG A 595 1.86 7.47 -14.76
CA ARG A 595 1.79 6.05 -15.16
C ARG A 595 0.90 5.24 -14.24
N LEU A 596 0.37 5.86 -13.18
CA LEU A 596 -0.63 5.23 -12.34
C LEU A 596 -1.90 4.95 -13.15
N ILE A 597 -2.53 3.85 -12.79
CA ILE A 597 -3.78 3.41 -13.39
C ILE A 597 -4.90 4.41 -13.12
N GLN A 598 -5.88 4.48 -14.03
CA GLN A 598 -6.95 5.47 -13.98
C GLN A 598 -7.69 5.44 -12.62
N GLY A 599 -7.86 6.62 -12.01
CA GLY A 599 -8.54 6.77 -10.73
C GLY A 599 -7.64 6.67 -9.51
N ILE A 600 -6.35 6.34 -9.68
CA ILE A 600 -5.33 6.41 -8.63
C ILE A 600 -4.32 7.51 -8.99
N THR A 601 -3.88 8.25 -7.97
CA THR A 601 -2.86 9.29 -8.07
C THR A 601 -1.99 9.28 -6.82
N LEU A 602 -1.06 10.23 -6.70
CA LEU A 602 -0.25 10.43 -5.51
C LEU A 602 -0.80 11.58 -4.66
N ALA A 603 -0.67 11.43 -3.34
CA ALA A 603 -0.81 12.49 -2.36
C ALA A 603 0.48 12.60 -1.55
N GLU A 604 0.74 13.81 -1.07
CA GLU A 604 1.84 14.09 -0.15
C GLU A 604 1.40 13.84 1.29
N ILE A 605 2.22 13.11 2.04
CA ILE A 605 2.05 12.87 3.47
C ILE A 605 2.67 14.07 4.20
N PRO A 606 1.88 14.84 4.96
CA PRO A 606 2.40 15.96 5.75
C PRO A 606 3.51 15.49 6.69
N VAL A 607 4.57 16.29 6.85
CA VAL A 607 5.75 15.94 7.67
C VAL A 607 5.37 15.38 9.05
N GLY A 608 4.43 16.01 9.76
CA GLY A 608 3.98 15.58 11.09
C GLY A 608 3.18 14.27 11.13
N GLN A 609 2.75 13.74 9.99
CA GLN A 609 2.00 12.48 9.87
C GLN A 609 2.88 11.32 9.37
N ARG A 610 4.14 11.57 9.05
CA ARG A 610 5.05 10.54 8.54
C ARG A 610 5.47 9.59 9.65
N ALA A 611 5.55 8.30 9.32
CA ALA A 611 5.99 7.28 10.27
C ALA A 611 7.48 7.45 10.59
N PRO A 612 7.89 7.48 11.88
CA PRO A 612 9.29 7.72 12.25
C PRO A 612 10.24 6.57 11.85
N ASP A 613 9.73 5.34 11.71
CA ASP A 613 10.51 4.19 11.24
C ASP A 613 10.70 4.17 9.71
N MET A 614 9.92 4.97 8.98
CA MET A 614 9.88 5.02 7.52
C MET A 614 9.20 6.31 7.03
N PRO A 615 9.89 7.48 7.07
CA PRO A 615 9.28 8.77 6.77
C PRO A 615 9.08 8.99 5.27
N LEU A 616 8.13 8.25 4.69
CA LEU A 616 7.71 8.41 3.29
C LEU A 616 7.04 9.77 3.07
N ARG A 617 7.30 10.37 1.90
CA ARG A 617 6.64 11.61 1.48
C ARG A 617 5.38 11.37 0.66
N PHE A 618 5.32 10.29 -0.12
CA PHE A 618 4.20 10.02 -1.02
C PHE A 618 3.45 8.75 -0.67
N GLN A 619 2.14 8.78 -0.91
CA GLN A 619 1.27 7.61 -0.89
C GLN A 619 0.30 7.64 -2.05
N ASN A 620 -0.18 6.47 -2.44
CA ASN A 620 -1.29 6.38 -3.40
C ASN A 620 -2.56 6.92 -2.76
N THR A 621 -3.35 7.65 -3.54
CA THR A 621 -4.68 8.12 -3.17
C THR A 621 -5.63 8.00 -4.35
N VAL A 622 -6.93 7.99 -4.09
CA VAL A 622 -7.93 7.98 -5.17
C VAL A 622 -8.19 9.38 -5.72
N VAL A 623 -8.26 9.51 -7.04
CA VAL A 623 -8.47 10.81 -7.71
C VAL A 623 -9.80 11.43 -7.28
N GLY A 624 -9.77 12.70 -6.89
CA GLY A 624 -10.94 13.54 -6.57
C GLY A 624 -11.82 13.10 -5.38
N SER A 625 -11.55 11.92 -4.83
CA SER A 625 -12.30 11.33 -3.72
C SER A 625 -11.45 11.09 -2.49
N GLY A 626 -10.13 11.17 -2.63
CA GLY A 626 -9.16 10.92 -1.59
C GLY A 626 -8.47 12.17 -1.11
N PHE A 627 -7.22 12.02 -0.67
CA PHE A 627 -6.36 13.13 -0.31
C PHE A 627 -6.11 14.05 -1.51
N PRO A 628 -5.76 15.33 -1.26
CA PRO A 628 -5.41 16.26 -2.33
C PRO A 628 -4.37 15.65 -3.27
N THR A 629 -4.67 15.68 -4.56
CA THR A 629 -3.73 15.22 -5.58
C THR A 629 -2.47 16.07 -5.52
N TRP A 630 -1.33 15.43 -5.30
CA TRP A 630 -0.05 16.09 -5.35
C TRP A 630 0.24 16.57 -6.78
N GLN A 631 0.83 17.75 -6.90
CA GLN A 631 1.33 18.28 -8.15
C GLN A 631 2.79 18.66 -7.95
N ILE A 632 3.63 18.34 -8.92
CA ILE A 632 5.04 18.73 -8.86
C ILE A 632 5.16 20.25 -8.73
N CYS A 633 5.88 20.69 -7.70
CA CYS A 633 6.13 22.10 -7.43
C CYS A 633 7.51 22.26 -6.80
N TYR A 634 8.22 23.33 -7.16
CA TYR A 634 9.55 23.58 -6.62
C TYR A 634 9.45 24.17 -5.22
N HIS A 635 10.26 23.67 -4.30
CA HIS A 635 10.38 24.19 -2.94
C HIS A 635 11.83 24.51 -2.59
N THR A 636 12.01 25.56 -1.79
CA THR A 636 13.32 25.95 -1.23
C THR A 636 13.62 25.26 0.09
N SER A 637 12.65 24.60 0.71
CA SER A 637 12.86 23.76 1.89
C SER A 637 13.87 22.64 1.62
N GLN A 638 14.51 22.15 2.68
CA GLN A 638 15.45 21.03 2.60
C GLN A 638 14.69 19.73 2.30
N PHE A 639 15.38 18.77 1.72
CA PHE A 639 14.89 17.43 1.43
C PHE A 639 14.16 16.86 2.64
N ASP A 640 14.78 16.84 3.81
CA ASP A 640 14.19 16.26 5.03
C ASP A 640 12.97 17.03 5.58
N GLU A 641 12.78 18.28 5.17
CA GLU A 641 11.70 19.18 5.61
C GLU A 641 10.50 19.21 4.65
N THR A 642 10.65 18.60 3.47
CA THR A 642 9.65 18.61 2.38
C THR A 642 8.75 17.42 2.47
#